data_AF-A0A965EJX3-F1
#
_entry.id   AF-A0A965EJX3-F1
#
_cell.length_a   1.000
_cell.length_b   1.000
_cell.length_c   1.000
_cell.angle_alpha   90.00
_cell.angle_beta   90.00
_cell.angle_gamma   90.00
#
_symmetry.space_group_name_H-M   'P 1'
#
loop_
_entity.id
_entity.type
_entity.pdbx_description
1 polymer ?
#
loop_
_entity_poly.entity_id
_entity_poly.type
_entity_poly.pdbx_seq_one_letter_code
_entity_poly.pdbx_strand_id
1 'polypeptide(L)'
;MTKPVTIPNTFATATTAIPLSQLDSDFSTVATALNDANTYSNYAADTGVANAYVVTLTGVSTTYSAGLRIQFKAGNANTGASTLNVNGGGTKNITFQDASALSSGTIAANAIVDVMYDGTQFLLMNDPAGATGGDVVGPSSATTNAAAIFDSTTGKLIKDSKVIITPVANSSTLTIANNKTVTVNNTLTLSGTDSTTMTFPSTSATIARTDSAQTFTGVQTFTSPKILTSIDDTNGNELFKLTATTSAVNELTLANAATGSGPTLSATGGDTNININLTPKGTGVVSTTTIYATAVYAQTIASVSSFSWNSSTSSPAAYSTNPYGGGSSSTPVVTNIHRNMRRCLLADNGTVNYYLDPTDSTKKADGSTAVLTGADGMVMVEIPAFYTKREVSGSIITWSISDQPLSGFSLHPAFYKDGKAVEFRYISAYDACVNTTGSTYQSGLNYDTNVGAGQNWNTGTAKLASVSGVYPAVGITRAQARSMAANRGTGWRQLDFTLWSAIQLLYLIEYQSFYSQNIIGDGNTGTNYGTSSGTQSDNGASVAGKSNSIGNASTNTTNGASSSSRQVAWMSYRGIENLYGNAWTWLDGVIVNAAGSVGTNAAVWDYTNNSTDFSDSVNTNMTQITAAAQTGYDYSGALASVNNFFISTGGGGSASTYTTDFWYGSTSADRAVFVGGPADEGAKSGVFLVYADLDGAFAYRSIGARIAF
;
A
#
# COMPACT_ATOMS: atom_id res chain seq x y z
N MET A 1 -91.50 59.82 24.00
CA MET A 1 -92.70 60.59 23.60
C MET A 1 -93.32 61.15 24.86
N THR A 2 -93.53 62.47 24.94
CA THR A 2 -94.52 62.98 25.90
C THR A 2 -95.84 63.10 25.15
N LYS A 3 -96.84 62.32 25.57
CA LYS A 3 -98.23 62.49 25.16
C LYS A 3 -98.63 63.93 25.54
N PRO A 4 -99.36 64.69 24.69
CA PRO A 4 -99.94 65.95 25.14
C PRO A 4 -100.91 65.59 26.27
N VAL A 5 -100.52 65.89 27.51
CA VAL A 5 -101.42 65.78 28.64
C VAL A 5 -102.36 66.96 28.52
N THR A 6 -103.56 66.73 28.01
CA THR A 6 -104.65 67.70 28.12
C THR A 6 -105.10 67.70 29.57
N ILE A 7 -104.57 68.63 30.37
CA ILE A 7 -105.04 68.83 31.75
C ILE A 7 -106.28 69.72 31.65
N PRO A 8 -107.48 69.26 32.06
CA PRO A 8 -108.68 70.07 32.04
C PRO A 8 -108.73 70.92 33.30
N ASN A 9 -107.83 71.88 33.44
CA ASN A 9 -107.90 72.87 34.51
C ASN A 9 -107.71 74.26 33.91
N THR A 10 -108.79 74.76 33.30
CA THR A 10 -108.91 76.16 32.90
C THR A 10 -108.90 77.01 34.17
N PHE A 11 -107.71 77.47 34.60
CA PHE A 11 -107.57 78.48 35.64
C PHE A 11 -108.36 79.76 35.29
N ALA A 12 -108.74 79.94 34.02
CA ALA A 12 -109.44 81.10 33.50
C ALA A 12 -110.82 81.38 34.10
N THR A 13 -111.44 80.46 34.85
CA THR A 13 -112.74 80.67 35.50
C THR A 13 -112.73 80.50 37.02
N ALA A 14 -111.56 80.29 37.64
CA ALA A 14 -111.47 80.12 39.10
C ALA A 14 -111.52 81.48 39.81
N THR A 15 -112.62 81.76 40.50
CA THR A 15 -112.81 83.00 41.30
C THR A 15 -112.56 82.80 42.80
N THR A 16 -112.10 81.62 43.21
CA THR A 16 -111.75 81.27 44.59
C THR A 16 -110.35 80.68 44.67
N ALA A 17 -109.68 80.82 45.83
CA ALA A 17 -108.35 80.26 46.06
C ALA A 17 -108.32 78.75 45.81
N ILE A 18 -107.40 78.29 44.95
CA ILE A 18 -107.24 76.87 44.63
C ILE A 18 -106.49 76.20 45.78
N PRO A 19 -107.04 75.16 46.42
CA PRO A 19 -106.36 74.46 47.50
C PRO A 19 -105.04 73.86 47.01
N LEU A 20 -103.95 74.04 47.78
CA LEU A 20 -102.63 73.48 47.46
C LEU A 20 -102.67 71.97 47.17
N SER A 21 -103.56 71.24 47.87
CA SER A 21 -103.76 69.79 47.69
C SER A 21 -104.22 69.40 46.29
N GLN A 22 -104.96 70.27 45.60
CA GLN A 22 -105.42 70.02 44.24
C GLN A 22 -104.27 70.18 43.24
N LEU A 23 -103.42 71.19 43.46
CA LEU A 23 -102.23 71.45 42.67
C LEU A 23 -101.20 70.31 42.82
N ASP A 24 -101.00 69.82 44.06
CA ASP A 24 -100.13 68.68 44.34
C ASP A 24 -100.63 67.39 43.69
N SER A 25 -101.95 67.17 43.64
CA SER A 25 -102.56 66.00 42.96
C SER A 25 -102.35 66.05 41.45
N ASP A 26 -102.50 67.23 40.83
CA ASP A 26 -102.29 67.39 39.39
C ASP A 26 -100.80 67.22 39.03
N PHE A 27 -99.89 67.79 39.82
CA PHE A 27 -98.45 67.60 39.62
C PHE A 27 -98.01 66.14 39.86
N SER A 28 -98.59 65.44 40.82
CA SER A 28 -98.35 64.01 41.04
C SER A 28 -98.83 63.16 39.86
N THR A 29 -99.97 63.51 39.26
CA THR A 29 -100.51 62.84 38.07
C THR A 29 -99.60 63.06 36.84
N VAL A 30 -99.09 64.27 36.66
CA VAL A 30 -98.11 64.59 35.61
C VAL A 30 -96.79 63.85 35.83
N ALA A 31 -96.29 63.81 37.07
CA ALA A 31 -95.06 63.09 37.40
C ALA A 31 -95.20 61.57 37.21
N THR A 32 -96.36 61.00 37.52
CA THR A 32 -96.68 59.58 37.32
C THR A 32 -96.80 59.24 35.83
N ALA A 33 -97.43 60.11 35.03
CA ALA A 33 -97.55 59.92 33.58
C ALA A 33 -96.20 60.07 32.83
N LEU A 34 -95.27 60.87 33.36
CA LEU A 34 -93.94 61.05 32.77
C LEU A 34 -92.93 59.95 33.17
N ASN A 35 -93.13 59.28 34.31
CA ASN A 35 -92.19 58.29 34.86
C ASN A 35 -92.68 56.83 34.80
N ASP A 36 -93.76 56.53 34.09
CA ASP A 36 -94.24 55.15 33.91
C ASP A 36 -93.37 54.37 32.90
N ALA A 37 -92.59 53.43 33.42
CA ALA A 37 -91.73 52.53 32.64
C ALA A 37 -92.49 51.67 31.62
N ASN A 38 -93.80 51.43 31.82
CA ASN A 38 -94.65 50.69 30.87
C ASN A 38 -95.08 51.52 29.65
N THR A 39 -94.79 52.83 29.61
CA THR A 39 -95.22 53.71 28.52
C THR A 39 -94.04 54.29 27.71
N TYR A 40 -92.80 54.21 28.21
CA TYR A 40 -91.62 54.76 27.54
C TYR A 40 -90.86 53.78 26.62
N SER A 41 -91.15 52.47 26.66
CA SER A 41 -90.42 51.48 25.86
C SER A 41 -91.30 50.31 25.41
N ASN A 42 -92.42 50.61 24.76
CA ASN A 42 -93.24 49.59 24.10
C ASN A 42 -92.95 49.56 22.60
N TYR A 43 -92.57 48.39 22.10
CA TYR A 43 -92.54 48.11 20.67
C TYR A 43 -93.96 47.88 20.16
N ALA A 44 -94.27 48.31 18.93
CA ALA A 44 -95.47 47.83 18.24
C ALA A 44 -95.23 46.47 17.60
N ALA A 45 -96.25 45.61 17.57
CA ALA A 45 -96.19 44.40 16.74
C ALA A 45 -96.33 44.79 15.27
N ASP A 46 -95.43 44.30 14.42
CA ASP A 46 -95.61 44.34 12.98
C ASP A 46 -96.76 43.41 12.54
N THR A 47 -97.60 43.93 11.66
CA THR A 47 -98.75 43.25 11.04
C THR A 47 -98.61 43.13 9.53
N GLY A 48 -97.49 43.60 8.98
CA GLY A 48 -97.16 43.56 7.57
C GLY A 48 -96.62 42.20 7.12
N VAL A 49 -95.98 42.23 5.96
CA VAL A 49 -95.31 41.07 5.35
C VAL A 49 -93.81 41.31 5.28
N ALA A 50 -93.02 40.27 4.96
CA ALA A 50 -91.58 40.41 4.81
C ALA A 50 -91.21 41.61 3.92
N ASN A 51 -90.26 42.43 4.37
CA ASN A 51 -89.80 43.68 3.73
C ASN A 51 -90.81 44.84 3.67
N ALA A 52 -92.06 44.65 4.08
CA ALA A 52 -93.08 45.71 4.11
C ALA A 52 -93.78 45.70 5.47
N TYR A 53 -93.08 46.27 6.44
CA TYR A 53 -93.49 46.29 7.84
C TYR A 53 -94.59 47.33 8.05
N VAL A 54 -95.61 46.95 8.82
CA VAL A 54 -96.76 47.82 9.12
C VAL A 54 -97.05 47.76 10.61
N VAL A 55 -97.00 48.92 11.26
CA VAL A 55 -97.16 49.03 12.70
C VAL A 55 -98.22 50.07 13.05
N THR A 56 -99.05 49.76 14.04
CA THR A 56 -100.05 50.68 14.58
C THR A 56 -99.67 51.06 16.01
N LEU A 57 -99.52 52.36 16.27
CA LEU A 57 -99.11 52.96 17.53
C LEU A 57 -100.11 54.02 17.98
N THR A 58 -100.64 53.89 19.20
CA THR A 58 -101.59 54.88 19.75
C THR A 58 -100.88 56.19 20.09
N GLY A 59 -101.33 57.32 19.52
CA GLY A 59 -100.84 58.66 19.86
C GLY A 59 -99.74 59.24 18.94
N VAL A 60 -99.40 58.56 17.84
CA VAL A 60 -98.49 59.08 16.80
C VAL A 60 -99.32 59.62 15.62
N SER A 61 -99.04 60.86 15.18
CA SER A 61 -99.69 61.50 14.02
C SER A 61 -99.38 60.76 12.72
N THR A 62 -100.24 60.90 11.70
CA THR A 62 -100.06 60.33 10.35
C THR A 62 -99.04 61.09 9.49
N THR A 63 -98.36 62.11 10.03
CA THR A 63 -97.28 62.84 9.35
C THR A 63 -95.97 62.63 10.12
N TYR A 64 -94.92 62.13 9.46
CA TYR A 64 -93.62 61.89 10.10
C TYR A 64 -92.77 63.16 10.14
N SER A 65 -92.32 63.54 11.34
CA SER A 65 -91.31 64.57 11.54
C SER A 65 -89.93 63.93 11.73
N ALA A 66 -88.87 64.56 11.20
CA ALA A 66 -87.50 64.10 11.43
C ALA A 66 -87.21 63.99 12.95
N GLY A 67 -86.47 62.96 13.34
CA GLY A 67 -86.22 62.58 14.73
C GLY A 67 -87.29 61.67 15.35
N LEU A 68 -88.37 61.32 14.63
CA LEU A 68 -89.37 60.36 15.10
C LEU A 68 -88.73 58.96 15.23
N ARG A 69 -88.53 58.50 16.46
CA ARG A 69 -88.01 57.16 16.77
C ARG A 69 -89.15 56.17 17.02
N ILE A 70 -89.07 55.01 16.37
CA ILE A 70 -90.08 53.96 16.42
C ILE A 70 -89.38 52.65 16.76
N GLN A 71 -89.90 51.94 17.75
CA GLN A 71 -89.53 50.56 18.03
C GLN A 71 -90.69 49.65 17.65
N PHE A 72 -90.38 48.56 16.94
CA PHE A 72 -91.36 47.54 16.60
C PHE A 72 -90.75 46.15 16.67
N LYS A 73 -91.58 45.16 16.92
CA LYS A 73 -91.19 43.75 16.82
C LYS A 73 -91.55 43.27 15.43
N ALA A 74 -90.53 42.96 14.62
CA ALA A 74 -90.73 42.48 13.26
C ALA A 74 -91.43 41.12 13.28
N GLY A 75 -92.52 40.96 12.53
CA GLY A 75 -93.23 39.67 12.42
C GLY A 75 -92.48 38.69 11.50
N ASN A 76 -91.74 39.25 10.53
CA ASN A 76 -91.03 38.50 9.51
C ASN A 76 -89.56 38.93 9.45
N ALA A 77 -88.68 38.03 9.02
CA ALA A 77 -87.32 38.40 8.67
C ALA A 77 -87.31 39.14 7.33
N ASN A 78 -86.40 40.10 7.15
CA ASN A 78 -86.24 40.73 5.85
C ASN A 78 -85.47 39.81 4.90
N THR A 79 -85.86 39.82 3.63
CA THR A 79 -85.14 39.15 2.53
C THR A 79 -84.50 40.14 1.56
N GLY A 80 -84.64 41.45 1.81
CA GLY A 80 -84.01 42.51 1.05
C GLY A 80 -84.38 43.91 1.57
N ALA A 81 -84.39 44.90 0.67
CA ALA A 81 -84.75 46.28 0.97
C ALA A 81 -86.12 46.32 1.63
N SER A 82 -86.20 46.96 2.79
CA SER A 82 -87.39 46.93 3.65
C SER A 82 -88.03 48.30 3.77
N THR A 83 -89.32 48.33 4.11
CA THR A 83 -90.08 49.56 4.34
C THR A 83 -90.88 49.47 5.63
N LEU A 84 -91.23 50.62 6.20
CA LEU A 84 -92.10 50.77 7.36
C LEU A 84 -93.24 51.74 7.03
N ASN A 85 -94.46 51.35 7.37
CA ASN A 85 -95.61 52.24 7.41
C ASN A 85 -96.19 52.26 8.83
N VAL A 86 -96.20 53.44 9.46
CA VAL A 86 -96.66 53.65 10.83
C VAL A 86 -98.02 54.37 10.76
N ASN A 87 -99.07 53.79 11.35
CA ASN A 87 -100.42 54.38 11.41
C ASN A 87 -101.02 54.78 10.04
N GLY A 88 -100.53 54.23 8.93
CA GLY A 88 -100.97 54.63 7.59
C GLY A 88 -100.45 56.00 7.13
N GLY A 89 -99.43 56.58 7.77
CA GLY A 89 -98.82 57.86 7.41
C GLY A 89 -98.00 57.89 6.11
N GLY A 90 -97.89 56.74 5.45
CA GLY A 90 -97.18 56.55 4.19
C GLY A 90 -95.97 55.62 4.35
N THR A 91 -95.72 54.81 3.33
CA THR A 91 -94.61 53.85 3.33
C THR A 91 -93.27 54.54 3.12
N LYS A 92 -92.30 54.25 4.00
CA LYS A 92 -90.94 54.79 3.94
C LYS A 92 -89.92 53.66 4.01
N ASN A 93 -88.78 53.81 3.34
CA ASN A 93 -87.73 52.82 3.38
C ASN A 93 -87.14 52.69 4.79
N ILE A 94 -86.72 51.48 5.14
CA ILE A 94 -85.79 51.23 6.26
C ILE A 94 -84.42 51.00 5.64
N THR A 95 -83.42 51.75 6.10
CA THR A 95 -82.05 51.70 5.60
C THR A 95 -81.06 51.61 6.75
N PHE A 96 -79.80 51.31 6.44
CA PHE A 96 -78.72 51.58 7.37
C PHE A 96 -78.54 53.08 7.59
N GLN A 97 -77.71 53.46 8.57
CA GLN A 97 -77.46 54.86 8.94
C GLN A 97 -76.81 55.68 7.81
N ASP A 98 -76.17 55.02 6.84
CA ASP A 98 -75.58 55.63 5.65
C ASP A 98 -76.55 55.74 4.46
N ALA A 99 -77.85 55.48 4.70
CA ALA A 99 -78.93 55.44 3.73
C ALA A 99 -78.92 54.26 2.74
N SER A 100 -78.02 53.28 2.87
CA SER A 100 -78.02 52.08 2.03
C SER A 100 -79.16 51.11 2.40
N ALA A 101 -79.70 50.40 1.41
CA ALA A 101 -80.79 49.45 1.60
C ALA A 101 -80.35 48.25 2.46
N LEU A 102 -81.26 47.73 3.28
CA LEU A 102 -80.99 46.53 4.08
C LEU A 102 -80.74 45.31 3.19
N SER A 103 -79.76 44.49 3.55
CA SER A 103 -79.53 43.17 2.96
C SER A 103 -80.40 42.10 3.65
N SER A 104 -80.67 41.00 2.96
CA SER A 104 -81.40 39.85 3.52
C SER A 104 -80.83 39.42 4.87
N GLY A 105 -81.70 39.17 5.86
CA GLY A 105 -81.33 38.67 7.18
C GLY A 105 -80.83 39.71 8.17
N THR A 106 -80.80 41.00 7.81
CA THR A 106 -80.45 42.10 8.73
C THR A 106 -81.47 42.25 9.87
N ILE A 107 -82.75 42.06 9.56
CA ILE A 107 -83.84 42.01 10.53
C ILE A 107 -84.27 40.55 10.63
N ALA A 108 -84.10 39.97 11.81
CA ALA A 108 -84.64 38.64 12.11
C ALA A 108 -86.12 38.71 12.47
N ALA A 109 -86.87 37.63 12.18
CA ALA A 109 -88.25 37.51 12.66
C ALA A 109 -88.27 37.55 14.19
N ASN A 110 -89.27 38.22 14.76
CA ASN A 110 -89.45 38.46 16.18
C ASN A 110 -88.40 39.36 16.85
N ALA A 111 -87.45 39.92 16.10
CA ALA A 111 -86.50 40.87 16.64
C ALA A 111 -87.15 42.21 16.96
N ILE A 112 -86.66 42.87 18.02
CA ILE A 112 -86.97 44.27 18.27
C ILE A 112 -86.13 45.12 17.33
N VAL A 113 -86.79 45.86 16.46
CA VAL A 113 -86.19 46.77 15.50
C VAL A 113 -86.39 48.18 16.01
N ASP A 114 -85.30 48.94 16.11
CA ASP A 114 -85.32 50.35 16.49
C ASP A 114 -84.94 51.19 15.28
N VAL A 115 -85.82 52.10 14.88
CA VAL A 115 -85.62 52.97 13.72
C VAL A 115 -85.88 54.44 14.05
N MET A 116 -85.23 55.34 13.33
CA MET A 116 -85.44 56.79 13.47
C MET A 116 -85.70 57.42 12.10
N TYR A 117 -86.78 58.19 11.97
CA TYR A 117 -87.09 58.94 10.75
C TYR A 117 -86.14 60.12 10.60
N ASP A 118 -85.45 60.25 9.47
CA ASP A 118 -84.48 61.33 9.22
C ASP A 118 -85.07 62.55 8.46
N GLY A 119 -86.35 62.46 8.05
CA GLY A 119 -87.01 63.43 7.18
C GLY A 119 -87.41 62.85 5.82
N THR A 120 -86.75 61.76 5.40
CA THR A 120 -86.99 61.07 4.11
C THR A 120 -87.30 59.58 4.31
N GLN A 121 -86.57 58.88 5.19
CA GLN A 121 -86.64 57.43 5.43
C GLN A 121 -86.38 57.09 6.90
N PHE A 122 -86.54 55.82 7.27
CA PHE A 122 -86.24 55.30 8.61
C PHE A 122 -84.84 54.67 8.65
N LEU A 123 -83.96 55.21 9.48
CA LEU A 123 -82.62 54.66 9.70
C LEU A 123 -82.68 53.58 10.79
N LEU A 124 -82.05 52.43 10.55
CA LEU A 124 -81.93 51.31 11.51
C LEU A 124 -80.87 51.63 12.58
N MET A 125 -81.27 51.60 13.85
CA MET A 125 -80.50 52.09 15.01
C MET A 125 -79.88 50.98 15.86
N ASN A 126 -80.23 49.72 15.62
CA ASN A 126 -79.69 48.56 16.32
C ASN A 126 -79.29 47.45 15.35
N ASP A 127 -78.72 46.37 15.86
CA ASP A 127 -78.54 45.09 15.15
C ASP A 127 -79.64 44.12 15.63
N PRO A 128 -80.80 44.05 14.95
CA PRO A 128 -81.93 43.26 15.41
C PRO A 128 -81.68 41.75 15.33
N ALA A 129 -80.80 41.30 14.42
CA ALA A 129 -80.49 39.89 14.24
C ALA A 129 -79.41 39.37 15.21
N GLY A 130 -78.55 40.25 15.73
CA GLY A 130 -77.58 39.93 16.77
C GLY A 130 -76.58 38.85 16.36
N ALA A 131 -75.57 39.20 15.56
CA ALA A 131 -74.55 38.25 15.11
C ALA A 131 -73.72 37.71 16.31
N THR A 132 -73.98 36.48 16.72
CA THR A 132 -73.29 35.77 17.81
C THR A 132 -72.18 34.89 17.26
N GLY A 133 -70.98 35.45 17.14
CA GLY A 133 -69.80 34.70 16.73
C GLY A 133 -68.71 35.65 16.30
N GLY A 134 -67.67 35.77 17.12
CA GLY A 134 -66.39 36.36 16.73
C GLY A 134 -65.65 35.47 15.74
N ASP A 135 -66.36 35.00 14.71
CA ASP A 135 -65.74 34.60 13.47
C ASP A 135 -65.04 35.82 12.91
N VAL A 136 -63.80 35.60 12.50
CA VAL A 136 -63.11 36.55 11.65
C VAL A 136 -63.76 36.44 10.28
N VAL A 137 -64.80 37.22 10.04
CA VAL A 137 -65.15 37.57 8.67
C VAL A 137 -64.02 38.48 8.20
N GLY A 138 -62.99 37.87 7.62
CA GLY A 138 -62.00 38.61 6.85
C GLY A 138 -62.71 39.40 5.73
N PRO A 139 -62.06 40.38 5.10
CA PRO A 139 -62.55 40.85 3.80
C PRO A 139 -62.79 39.62 2.90
N SER A 140 -63.76 39.66 1.97
CA SER A 140 -64.02 38.57 0.99
C SER A 140 -62.78 38.13 0.20
N SER A 141 -61.69 38.88 0.34
CA SER A 141 -60.36 38.62 -0.17
C SER A 141 -59.47 37.69 0.68
N ALA A 142 -59.92 37.15 1.82
CA ALA A 142 -59.13 36.16 2.58
C ALA A 142 -59.09 34.81 1.84
N THR A 143 -57.90 34.25 1.63
CA THR A 143 -57.70 33.01 0.87
C THR A 143 -57.43 31.81 1.78
N THR A 144 -57.76 30.61 1.32
CA THR A 144 -57.79 29.34 2.08
C THR A 144 -56.44 28.85 2.60
N ASN A 145 -55.34 29.51 2.25
CA ASN A 145 -53.98 28.99 2.38
C ASN A 145 -53.11 29.83 3.32
N ALA A 146 -53.57 30.98 3.79
CA ALA A 146 -52.79 31.81 4.70
C ALA A 146 -53.06 31.40 6.15
N ALA A 147 -52.03 31.33 6.99
CA ALA A 147 -52.22 31.31 8.43
C ALA A 147 -52.91 32.60 8.90
N ALA A 148 -53.37 32.67 10.15
CA ALA A 148 -53.86 33.91 10.75
C ALA A 148 -52.76 34.51 11.66
N ILE A 149 -52.58 35.84 11.64
CA ILE A 149 -51.71 36.55 12.61
C ILE A 149 -52.58 37.45 13.48
N PHE A 150 -52.42 37.30 14.80
CA PHE A 150 -53.09 38.12 15.82
C PHE A 150 -52.13 39.18 16.35
N ASP A 151 -52.63 40.40 16.57
CA ASP A 151 -51.90 41.40 17.35
C ASP A 151 -51.81 40.94 18.81
N SER A 152 -50.57 40.81 19.32
CA SER A 152 -50.30 40.38 20.70
C SER A 152 -50.77 41.37 21.77
N THR A 153 -51.03 42.63 21.41
CA THR A 153 -51.44 43.66 22.37
C THR A 153 -52.95 43.90 22.37
N THR A 154 -53.63 43.82 21.21
CA THR A 154 -55.08 44.11 21.11
C THR A 154 -55.96 42.90 20.78
N GLY A 155 -55.39 41.73 20.44
CA GLY A 155 -56.15 40.52 20.10
C GLY A 155 -56.93 40.59 18.79
N LYS A 156 -56.85 41.72 18.07
CA LYS A 156 -57.49 41.87 16.75
C LYS A 156 -56.69 41.13 15.68
N LEU A 157 -57.40 40.61 14.67
CA LEU A 157 -56.73 40.07 13.50
C LEU A 157 -56.11 41.21 12.72
N ILE A 158 -54.81 41.08 12.53
CA ILE A 158 -54.11 41.80 11.51
C ILE A 158 -54.41 41.05 10.22
N LYS A 159 -54.78 41.75 9.16
CA LYS A 159 -54.90 41.11 7.84
C LYS A 159 -53.56 40.41 7.49
N ASP A 160 -53.67 39.21 6.91
CA ASP A 160 -52.63 38.46 6.19
C ASP A 160 -51.46 37.86 7.02
N SER A 161 -51.53 36.58 7.42
CA SER A 161 -50.28 35.88 7.77
C SER A 161 -49.36 35.75 6.58
N LYS A 162 -48.07 35.96 6.84
CA LYS A 162 -47.00 35.68 5.86
C LYS A 162 -46.68 34.19 5.71
N VAL A 163 -47.26 33.32 6.54
CA VAL A 163 -47.10 31.88 6.41
C VAL A 163 -48.25 31.36 5.56
N ILE A 164 -47.97 31.12 4.27
CA ILE A 164 -48.93 30.57 3.32
C ILE A 164 -48.63 29.09 3.11
N ILE A 165 -49.58 28.24 3.48
CA ILE A 165 -49.59 26.79 3.34
C ILE A 165 -50.52 26.47 2.16
N THR A 166 -49.94 26.32 0.98
CA THR A 166 -50.71 25.97 -0.21
C THR A 166 -51.13 24.49 -0.15
N PRO A 167 -52.43 24.15 -0.19
CA PRO A 167 -52.90 22.80 -0.44
C PRO A 167 -52.78 22.55 -1.94
N VAL A 168 -51.89 21.66 -2.33
CA VAL A 168 -51.77 21.16 -3.70
C VAL A 168 -51.64 19.65 -3.66
N ALA A 169 -52.20 19.01 -4.69
CA ALA A 169 -52.00 17.59 -4.95
C ALA A 169 -50.58 17.28 -5.45
N ASN A 170 -49.78 18.26 -5.95
CA ASN A 170 -48.37 18.14 -6.37
C ASN A 170 -47.64 19.53 -6.39
N SER A 171 -46.70 19.80 -5.46
CA SER A 171 -45.68 20.90 -5.40
C SER A 171 -46.05 22.35 -4.93
N SER A 172 -45.59 22.73 -3.72
CA SER A 172 -45.62 24.10 -3.14
C SER A 172 -44.20 24.61 -2.80
N THR A 173 -43.91 25.91 -2.93
CA THR A 173 -42.60 26.52 -2.57
C THR A 173 -42.72 27.60 -1.49
N LEU A 174 -41.70 27.75 -0.63
CA LEU A 174 -41.54 28.82 0.37
C LEU A 174 -40.33 29.69 0.03
N THR A 175 -40.54 30.97 -0.31
CA THR A 175 -39.46 31.91 -0.70
C THR A 175 -39.12 32.88 0.44
N ILE A 176 -37.83 33.09 0.69
CA ILE A 176 -37.30 34.03 1.69
C ILE A 176 -36.50 35.11 0.96
N ALA A 177 -36.70 36.38 1.30
CA ALA A 177 -36.07 37.50 0.60
C ALA A 177 -34.53 37.53 0.77
N ASN A 178 -33.84 38.14 -0.19
CA ASN A 178 -32.38 38.31 -0.16
C ASN A 178 -31.92 38.92 1.18
N ASN A 179 -30.81 38.41 1.71
CA ASN A 179 -30.23 38.83 2.99
C ASN A 179 -31.13 38.61 4.23
N LYS A 180 -32.16 37.75 4.14
CA LYS A 180 -32.94 37.30 5.30
C LYS A 180 -32.54 35.88 5.69
N THR A 181 -32.54 35.64 7.00
CA THR A 181 -32.16 34.36 7.58
C THR A 181 -33.42 33.58 7.96
N VAL A 182 -33.48 32.31 7.60
CA VAL A 182 -34.37 31.35 8.28
C VAL A 182 -33.59 30.79 9.44
N THR A 183 -33.86 31.29 10.63
CA THR A 183 -33.28 30.72 11.85
C THR A 183 -34.08 29.50 12.25
N VAL A 184 -33.47 28.31 12.19
CA VAL A 184 -34.07 27.07 12.68
C VAL A 184 -33.30 26.65 13.93
N ASN A 185 -33.91 26.87 15.10
CA ASN A 185 -33.24 26.65 16.38
C ASN A 185 -33.04 25.17 16.75
N ASN A 186 -33.57 24.22 15.96
CA ASN A 186 -33.50 22.80 16.28
C ASN A 186 -33.18 21.92 15.07
N THR A 187 -34.12 21.74 14.15
CA THR A 187 -33.94 20.83 13.00
C THR A 187 -34.70 21.34 11.78
N LEU A 188 -34.00 21.42 10.65
CA LEU A 188 -34.59 21.65 9.34
C LEU A 188 -34.64 20.31 8.60
N THR A 189 -35.85 19.75 8.45
CA THR A 189 -36.07 18.48 7.74
C THR A 189 -36.66 18.77 6.36
N LEU A 190 -36.02 18.30 5.30
CA LEU A 190 -36.49 18.41 3.92
C LEU A 190 -36.93 17.02 3.45
N SER A 191 -38.23 16.77 3.41
CA SER A 191 -38.83 15.46 3.14
C SER A 191 -39.62 15.47 1.83
N GLY A 192 -39.45 14.45 0.99
CA GLY A 192 -40.08 14.30 -0.33
C GLY A 192 -39.24 13.40 -1.25
N THR A 193 -39.87 12.68 -2.18
CA THR A 193 -39.22 11.73 -3.13
C THR A 193 -38.98 12.31 -4.53
N ASP A 194 -39.50 13.51 -4.80
CA ASP A 194 -39.36 14.17 -6.08
C ASP A 194 -37.96 14.80 -6.15
N SER A 195 -37.14 14.40 -7.13
CA SER A 195 -35.74 14.80 -7.37
C SER A 195 -35.20 15.89 -6.43
N THR A 196 -34.65 15.45 -5.30
CA THR A 196 -34.31 16.24 -4.09
C THR A 196 -33.04 17.09 -4.22
N THR A 197 -32.86 17.82 -5.33
CA THR A 197 -31.69 18.70 -5.48
C THR A 197 -31.84 19.96 -4.62
N MET A 198 -31.06 20.06 -3.55
CA MET A 198 -30.83 21.32 -2.84
C MET A 198 -29.77 22.12 -3.59
N THR A 199 -30.18 23.07 -4.45
CA THR A 199 -29.25 23.94 -5.18
C THR A 199 -28.86 25.15 -4.33
N PHE A 200 -27.58 25.26 -3.99
CA PHE A 200 -27.02 26.41 -3.28
C PHE A 200 -26.45 27.46 -4.26
N PRO A 201 -26.23 28.72 -3.83
CA PRO A 201 -25.64 29.76 -4.68
C PRO A 201 -24.28 29.36 -5.25
N SER A 202 -23.95 29.84 -6.44
CA SER A 202 -22.79 29.40 -7.25
C SER A 202 -21.41 29.76 -6.69
N THR A 203 -21.30 30.48 -5.56
CA THR A 203 -20.01 31.04 -5.10
C THR A 203 -19.62 30.80 -3.64
N SER A 204 -20.48 30.29 -2.76
CA SER A 204 -20.08 29.82 -1.42
C SER A 204 -21.27 29.26 -0.64
N ALA A 205 -21.27 27.96 -0.39
CA ALA A 205 -22.19 27.36 0.56
C ALA A 205 -21.46 26.31 1.40
N THR A 206 -21.53 26.47 2.72
CA THR A 206 -21.03 25.50 3.68
C THR A 206 -22.23 24.77 4.25
N ILE A 207 -22.47 23.54 3.82
CA ILE A 207 -23.45 22.61 4.41
C ILE A 207 -22.81 21.88 5.62
N ALA A 208 -21.53 22.17 5.85
CA ALA A 208 -20.73 21.56 6.89
C ALA A 208 -20.79 22.28 8.24
N ARG A 209 -20.98 21.52 9.32
CA ARG A 209 -20.64 22.04 10.66
C ARG A 209 -19.12 22.25 10.72
N THR A 210 -18.68 23.39 11.24
CA THR A 210 -17.25 23.76 11.33
C THR A 210 -16.60 23.32 12.64
N ASP A 211 -17.39 22.83 13.59
CA ASP A 211 -17.00 22.56 14.98
C ASP A 211 -17.07 21.07 15.35
N SER A 212 -17.50 20.19 14.45
CA SER A 212 -17.71 18.78 14.75
C SER A 212 -17.77 17.92 13.50
N ALA A 213 -17.68 16.60 13.68
CA ALA A 213 -17.78 15.63 12.60
C ALA A 213 -19.14 15.71 11.89
N GLN A 214 -19.10 15.42 10.60
CA GLN A 214 -20.28 15.25 9.77
C GLN A 214 -20.42 13.79 9.35
N THR A 215 -21.63 13.28 9.46
CA THR A 215 -21.96 11.91 9.02
C THR A 215 -22.84 11.99 7.79
N PHE A 216 -22.32 11.53 6.65
CA PHE A 216 -23.11 11.31 5.44
C PHE A 216 -23.55 9.85 5.40
N THR A 217 -24.85 9.60 5.44
CA THR A 217 -25.42 8.25 5.25
C THR A 217 -25.83 8.09 3.78
N GLY A 218 -25.36 7.04 3.11
CA GLY A 218 -25.61 6.79 1.68
C GLY A 218 -24.46 7.14 0.74
N VAL A 219 -24.64 6.93 -0.57
CA VAL A 219 -23.60 7.15 -1.59
C VAL A 219 -23.44 8.63 -1.87
N GLN A 220 -22.27 9.18 -1.54
CA GLN A 220 -21.90 10.56 -1.87
C GLN A 220 -21.04 10.56 -3.14
N THR A 221 -21.31 11.49 -4.05
CA THR A 221 -20.50 11.69 -5.26
C THR A 221 -19.77 13.03 -5.17
N PHE A 222 -18.44 12.98 -5.09
CA PHE A 222 -17.59 14.17 -5.13
C PHE A 222 -16.86 14.23 -6.46
N THR A 223 -17.06 15.31 -7.23
CA THR A 223 -16.43 15.47 -8.56
C THR A 223 -15.05 16.12 -8.48
N SER A 224 -14.77 16.91 -7.45
CA SER A 224 -13.47 17.56 -7.23
C SER A 224 -13.22 17.83 -5.73
N PRO A 225 -13.16 16.80 -4.88
CA PRO A 225 -12.94 16.99 -3.44
C PRO A 225 -11.54 17.59 -3.17
N LYS A 226 -11.46 18.52 -2.21
CA LYS A 226 -10.19 19.02 -1.66
C LYS A 226 -10.02 18.45 -0.25
N ILE A 227 -9.02 17.60 -0.05
CA ILE A 227 -8.68 17.03 1.26
C ILE A 227 -7.38 17.69 1.73
N LEU A 228 -7.40 18.34 2.89
CA LEU A 228 -6.30 19.21 3.33
C LEU A 228 -5.19 18.47 4.11
N THR A 229 -5.56 17.47 4.91
CA THR A 229 -4.64 16.85 5.89
C THR A 229 -4.54 15.34 5.73
N SER A 230 -5.65 14.63 5.82
CA SER A 230 -5.65 13.17 5.88
C SER A 230 -7.01 12.57 5.49
N ILE A 231 -6.98 11.28 5.19
CA ILE A 231 -8.12 10.38 5.26
C ILE A 231 -7.86 9.48 6.46
N ASP A 232 -8.78 9.50 7.42
CA ASP A 232 -8.64 8.80 8.70
C ASP A 232 -9.49 7.51 8.71
N ASP A 233 -9.08 6.54 9.53
CA ASP A 233 -9.83 5.31 9.77
C ASP A 233 -11.04 5.52 10.70
N THR A 234 -11.81 4.46 10.96
CA THR A 234 -12.99 4.52 11.84
C THR A 234 -12.65 4.85 13.31
N ASN A 235 -11.40 4.66 13.71
CA ASN A 235 -10.90 4.99 15.05
C ASN A 235 -10.32 6.41 15.13
N GLY A 236 -10.25 7.13 14.02
CA GLY A 236 -9.67 8.48 13.93
C GLY A 236 -8.15 8.50 13.77
N ASN A 237 -7.50 7.38 13.43
CA ASN A 237 -6.07 7.35 13.08
C ASN A 237 -5.87 7.64 11.60
N GLU A 238 -4.73 8.22 11.21
CA GLU A 238 -4.47 8.52 9.81
C GLU A 238 -4.27 7.24 8.98
N LEU A 239 -5.10 7.04 7.96
CA LEU A 239 -4.93 5.99 6.96
C LEU A 239 -4.04 6.47 5.80
N PHE A 240 -4.30 7.70 5.32
CA PHE A 240 -3.48 8.38 4.32
C PHE A 240 -3.27 9.84 4.71
N LYS A 241 -2.02 10.30 4.64
CA LYS A 241 -1.66 11.69 4.89
C LYS A 241 -1.44 12.43 3.58
N LEU A 242 -2.07 13.59 3.41
CA LEU A 242 -1.92 14.46 2.25
C LEU A 242 -1.24 15.76 2.69
N THR A 243 -0.14 16.11 2.04
CA THR A 243 0.61 17.34 2.35
C THR A 243 0.64 18.23 1.13
N ALA A 244 0.12 19.45 1.25
CA ALA A 244 0.13 20.41 0.17
C ALA A 244 1.55 20.93 -0.12
N THR A 245 1.88 21.05 -1.40
CA THR A 245 3.07 21.77 -1.88
C THR A 245 2.59 23.02 -2.60
N THR A 246 3.16 24.19 -2.28
CA THR A 246 2.68 25.50 -2.73
C THR A 246 2.54 25.62 -4.26
N SER A 247 3.41 24.96 -5.02
CA SER A 247 3.39 24.93 -6.49
C SER A 247 3.67 23.52 -7.03
N ALA A 248 2.84 22.54 -6.65
CA ALA A 248 2.97 21.18 -7.17
C ALA A 248 2.78 21.14 -8.70
N VAL A 249 3.73 20.52 -9.41
CA VAL A 249 3.68 20.27 -10.88
C VAL A 249 3.42 18.79 -11.18
N ASN A 250 3.75 17.91 -10.24
CA ASN A 250 3.67 16.47 -10.37
C ASN A 250 2.86 15.87 -9.23
N GLU A 251 2.12 14.81 -9.52
CA GLU A 251 1.19 14.17 -8.60
C GLU A 251 1.09 12.66 -8.82
N LEU A 252 0.36 12.01 -7.93
CA LEU A 252 0.04 10.59 -8.00
C LEU A 252 -1.39 10.43 -8.55
N THR A 253 -1.53 9.73 -9.66
CA THR A 253 -2.82 9.33 -10.22
C THR A 253 -3.14 7.89 -9.82
N LEU A 254 -4.34 7.70 -9.26
CA LEU A 254 -4.95 6.39 -9.06
C LEU A 254 -6.10 6.23 -10.04
N ALA A 255 -6.02 5.25 -10.93
CA ALA A 255 -7.06 4.99 -11.94
C ALA A 255 -7.60 3.56 -11.83
N ASN A 256 -8.89 3.42 -12.06
CA ASN A 256 -9.53 2.13 -12.25
C ASN A 256 -9.09 1.51 -13.59
N ALA A 257 -9.46 0.25 -13.80
CA ALA A 257 -9.19 -0.46 -15.04
C ALA A 257 -10.43 -1.15 -15.57
N ALA A 258 -10.43 -1.43 -16.88
CA ALA A 258 -11.47 -2.23 -17.52
C ALA A 258 -11.43 -3.69 -17.02
N THR A 259 -12.54 -4.41 -17.19
CA THR A 259 -12.63 -5.83 -16.83
C THR A 259 -11.48 -6.64 -17.44
N GLY A 260 -10.77 -7.41 -16.62
CA GLY A 260 -9.60 -8.21 -17.02
C GLY A 260 -8.26 -7.49 -16.89
N SER A 261 -8.24 -6.20 -16.53
CA SER A 261 -7.03 -5.43 -16.22
C SER A 261 -7.00 -5.02 -14.74
N GLY A 262 -5.80 -4.81 -14.18
CA GLY A 262 -5.64 -4.32 -12.81
C GLY A 262 -5.66 -2.79 -12.73
N PRO A 263 -6.11 -2.19 -11.61
CA PRO A 263 -6.04 -0.74 -11.40
C PRO A 263 -4.59 -0.24 -11.45
N THR A 264 -4.40 1.03 -11.78
CA THR A 264 -3.08 1.63 -11.96
C THR A 264 -2.81 2.74 -10.97
N LEU A 265 -1.61 2.73 -10.39
CA LEU A 265 -1.03 3.82 -9.63
C LEU A 265 0.15 4.38 -10.42
N SER A 266 0.10 5.64 -10.84
CA SER A 266 1.08 6.25 -11.75
C SER A 266 1.48 7.64 -11.32
N ALA A 267 2.73 8.04 -11.58
CA ALA A 267 3.12 9.44 -11.53
C ALA A 267 2.57 10.16 -12.76
N THR A 268 1.95 11.31 -12.54
CA THR A 268 1.46 12.22 -13.59
C THR A 268 1.90 13.65 -13.27
N GLY A 269 1.81 14.54 -14.24
CA GLY A 269 2.23 15.93 -14.05
C GLY A 269 2.68 16.58 -15.34
N GLY A 270 3.22 17.79 -15.21
CA GLY A 270 3.75 18.56 -16.33
C GLY A 270 5.15 18.14 -16.78
N ASP A 271 5.94 17.50 -15.93
CA ASP A 271 7.32 17.13 -16.24
C ASP A 271 7.40 15.89 -17.14
N THR A 272 8.43 15.83 -17.99
CA THR A 272 8.64 14.71 -18.92
C THR A 272 8.95 13.39 -18.23
N ASN A 273 9.66 13.43 -17.10
CA ASN A 273 10.10 12.25 -16.35
C ASN A 273 9.77 12.42 -14.87
N ILE A 274 8.85 11.60 -14.35
CA ILE A 274 8.35 11.72 -12.98
C ILE A 274 8.49 10.37 -12.29
N ASN A 275 9.20 10.35 -11.16
CA ASN A 275 9.39 9.15 -10.35
C ASN A 275 8.24 9.02 -9.32
N ILE A 276 7.84 7.78 -9.01
CA ILE A 276 7.04 7.48 -7.81
C ILE A 276 8.02 7.13 -6.68
N ASN A 277 8.16 8.03 -5.70
CA ASN A 277 9.02 7.79 -4.55
C ASN A 277 8.26 7.01 -3.45
N LEU A 278 8.70 5.79 -3.12
CA LEU A 278 8.18 4.97 -2.02
C LEU A 278 9.28 4.80 -0.96
N THR A 279 9.21 5.59 0.11
CA THR A 279 10.26 5.65 1.13
C THR A 279 9.76 5.06 2.46
N PRO A 280 10.24 3.89 2.89
CA PRO A 280 9.92 3.38 4.22
C PRO A 280 10.62 4.23 5.31
N LYS A 281 10.04 4.25 6.51
CA LYS A 281 10.65 4.93 7.67
C LYS A 281 11.59 3.98 8.42
N GLY A 282 12.80 4.44 8.77
CA GLY A 282 13.77 3.65 9.53
C GLY A 282 14.27 2.44 8.73
N THR A 283 14.20 1.25 9.33
CA THR A 283 14.58 -0.04 8.71
C THR A 283 13.45 -0.71 7.93
N GLY A 284 12.33 -0.01 7.67
CA GLY A 284 11.21 -0.58 6.92
C GLY A 284 11.57 -0.92 5.47
N VAL A 285 10.72 -1.73 4.83
CA VAL A 285 10.87 -2.13 3.41
C VAL A 285 9.55 -1.97 2.67
N VAL A 286 9.62 -1.78 1.34
CA VAL A 286 8.44 -1.89 0.47
C VAL A 286 8.19 -3.38 0.18
N SER A 287 7.15 -3.95 0.76
CA SER A 287 6.80 -5.37 0.62
C SER A 287 5.71 -5.57 -0.42
N THR A 288 5.89 -6.54 -1.31
CA THR A 288 4.87 -6.97 -2.29
C THR A 288 4.84 -8.50 -2.35
N THR A 289 3.67 -9.09 -2.60
CA THR A 289 3.54 -10.54 -2.69
C THR A 289 4.08 -11.09 -4.00
N THR A 290 3.91 -10.36 -5.10
CA THR A 290 4.34 -10.78 -6.44
C THR A 290 4.62 -9.55 -7.31
N ILE A 291 5.76 -9.55 -8.01
CA ILE A 291 6.14 -8.49 -8.96
C ILE A 291 6.11 -9.09 -10.37
N TYR A 292 5.22 -8.58 -11.23
CA TYR A 292 5.27 -8.83 -12.68
C TYR A 292 5.83 -7.57 -13.34
N ALA A 293 7.08 -7.61 -13.77
CA ALA A 293 7.69 -6.47 -14.44
C ALA A 293 8.43 -6.91 -15.70
N THR A 294 8.02 -6.35 -16.83
CA THR A 294 8.61 -6.63 -18.15
C THR A 294 9.83 -5.74 -18.43
N ALA A 295 10.01 -4.65 -17.66
CA ALA A 295 11.21 -3.80 -17.66
C ALA A 295 11.25 -2.96 -16.37
N VAL A 296 12.02 -3.38 -15.36
CA VAL A 296 12.36 -2.51 -14.22
C VAL A 296 13.69 -1.82 -14.54
N TYR A 297 13.61 -0.56 -14.98
CA TYR A 297 14.76 0.35 -14.94
C TYR A 297 14.55 1.28 -13.74
N ALA A 298 15.49 1.26 -12.78
CA ALA A 298 15.53 1.99 -11.50
C ALA A 298 14.90 1.30 -10.27
N GLN A 299 15.50 0.18 -9.86
CA GLN A 299 16.38 0.29 -8.69
C GLN A 299 17.82 0.11 -9.17
N THR A 300 18.66 1.13 -8.97
CA THR A 300 20.08 0.88 -8.72
C THR A 300 20.19 0.27 -7.31
N ILE A 301 19.73 -0.97 -7.13
CA ILE A 301 20.51 -1.87 -6.27
C ILE A 301 21.71 -2.11 -7.16
N ALA A 302 22.86 -1.54 -6.84
CA ALA A 302 24.03 -1.73 -7.69
C ALA A 302 24.17 -3.24 -7.94
N SER A 303 24.14 -3.60 -9.22
CA SER A 303 24.63 -4.86 -9.79
C SER A 303 26.11 -5.09 -9.46
N VAL A 304 26.67 -4.35 -8.51
CA VAL A 304 28.05 -4.33 -8.09
C VAL A 304 28.07 -4.67 -6.61
N SER A 305 28.85 -5.66 -6.24
CA SER A 305 29.20 -5.91 -4.84
C SER A 305 30.70 -6.04 -4.73
N SER A 306 31.25 -5.70 -3.58
CA SER A 306 32.70 -5.63 -3.40
C SER A 306 33.15 -6.22 -2.08
N PHE A 307 34.43 -6.59 -2.05
CA PHE A 307 35.19 -6.93 -0.88
C PHE A 307 36.40 -5.99 -0.84
N SER A 308 36.51 -5.20 0.23
CA SER A 308 37.64 -4.31 0.47
C SER A 308 38.50 -4.89 1.58
N TRP A 309 39.80 -5.05 1.35
CA TRP A 309 40.75 -5.56 2.33
C TRP A 309 41.80 -4.51 2.65
N ASN A 310 42.06 -4.30 3.95
CA ASN A 310 43.13 -3.42 4.39
C ASN A 310 44.40 -4.21 4.68
N SER A 311 45.33 -4.23 3.73
CA SER A 311 46.56 -5.00 3.81
C SER A 311 47.53 -4.50 4.88
N SER A 312 47.31 -3.32 5.48
CA SER A 312 48.13 -2.85 6.61
C SER A 312 47.65 -3.35 7.96
N THR A 313 46.58 -4.15 7.99
CA THR A 313 46.06 -4.77 9.22
C THR A 313 46.14 -6.28 9.10
N SER A 314 46.26 -6.97 10.23
CA SER A 314 46.21 -8.43 10.29
C SER A 314 44.79 -8.99 10.12
N SER A 315 43.78 -8.14 9.89
CA SER A 315 42.39 -8.57 9.77
C SER A 315 42.18 -9.38 8.49
N PRO A 316 41.58 -10.58 8.57
CA PRO A 316 41.12 -11.31 7.39
C PRO A 316 39.77 -10.80 6.87
N ALA A 317 39.03 -10.04 7.69
CA ALA A 317 37.71 -9.52 7.37
C ALA A 317 37.76 -8.25 6.53
N ALA A 318 36.64 -7.95 5.87
CA ALA A 318 36.45 -6.76 5.07
C ALA A 318 36.65 -5.48 5.88
N TYR A 319 37.21 -4.48 5.21
CA TYR A 319 37.40 -3.14 5.72
C TYR A 319 36.05 -2.41 5.83
N SER A 320 35.72 -1.92 7.02
CA SER A 320 34.38 -1.51 7.42
C SER A 320 33.83 -0.24 6.74
N THR A 321 34.65 0.55 6.05
CA THR A 321 34.23 1.77 5.34
C THR A 321 34.13 1.59 3.83
N ASN A 322 33.88 0.36 3.36
CA ASN A 322 33.71 0.01 1.96
C ASN A 322 32.70 0.95 1.24
N PRO A 323 33.14 1.74 0.23
CA PRO A 323 32.30 2.74 -0.43
C PRO A 323 31.21 2.16 -1.35
N TYR A 324 31.25 0.86 -1.67
CA TYR A 324 30.28 0.19 -2.55
C TYR A 324 29.26 -0.69 -1.79
N GLY A 325 29.27 -0.65 -0.45
CA GLY A 325 28.37 -1.47 0.39
C GLY A 325 28.81 -2.94 0.45
N GLY A 326 29.37 -3.36 1.59
CA GLY A 326 29.67 -4.76 1.89
C GLY A 326 29.00 -5.17 3.20
N GLY A 327 28.53 -6.42 3.28
CA GLY A 327 27.97 -7.01 4.50
C GLY A 327 29.03 -7.25 5.58
N SER A 328 28.61 -7.75 6.74
CA SER A 328 29.52 -8.26 7.78
C SER A 328 29.72 -9.77 7.62
N SER A 329 30.76 -10.33 8.26
CA SER A 329 30.99 -11.80 8.29
C SER A 329 29.79 -12.60 8.83
N SER A 330 28.89 -11.97 9.58
CA SER A 330 27.65 -12.56 10.12
C SER A 330 26.44 -12.48 9.19
N THR A 331 26.51 -11.72 8.09
CA THR A 331 25.42 -11.55 7.13
C THR A 331 25.98 -11.61 5.70
N PRO A 332 25.94 -12.78 5.03
CA PRO A 332 26.53 -12.96 3.72
C PRO A 332 25.92 -12.03 2.66
N VAL A 333 26.76 -11.48 1.79
CA VAL A 333 26.36 -10.67 0.64
C VAL A 333 25.95 -11.60 -0.51
N VAL A 334 24.66 -11.71 -0.77
CA VAL A 334 24.14 -12.56 -1.84
C VAL A 334 23.83 -11.71 -3.07
N THR A 335 24.68 -11.78 -4.10
CA THR A 335 24.47 -11.11 -5.40
C THR A 335 23.60 -11.95 -6.35
N ASN A 336 23.21 -11.39 -7.50
CA ASN A 336 22.52 -12.16 -8.55
C ASN A 336 23.36 -13.34 -9.06
N ILE A 337 24.69 -13.18 -9.13
CA ILE A 337 25.63 -14.23 -9.52
C ILE A 337 25.52 -15.41 -8.54
N HIS A 338 25.55 -15.11 -7.25
CA HIS A 338 25.41 -16.11 -6.18
C HIS A 338 24.03 -16.79 -6.16
N ARG A 339 22.94 -16.04 -6.43
CA ARG A 339 21.58 -16.60 -6.54
C ARG A 339 21.45 -17.57 -7.72
N ASN A 340 22.20 -17.31 -8.78
CA ASN A 340 22.16 -18.07 -10.02
C ASN A 340 23.21 -19.18 -10.08
N MET A 341 24.07 -19.33 -9.07
CA MET A 341 24.87 -20.54 -8.88
C MET A 341 23.98 -21.69 -8.47
N ARG A 342 23.98 -22.77 -9.25
CA ARG A 342 23.03 -23.87 -9.06
C ARG A 342 23.57 -25.21 -9.52
N ARG A 343 23.26 -26.26 -8.75
CA ARG A 343 23.55 -27.63 -9.16
C ARG A 343 22.65 -28.06 -10.32
N CYS A 344 23.22 -28.86 -11.21
CA CYS A 344 22.55 -29.43 -12.37
C CYS A 344 23.11 -30.81 -12.70
N LEU A 345 22.36 -31.54 -13.52
CA LEU A 345 22.83 -32.77 -14.16
C LEU A 345 23.26 -32.44 -15.59
N LEU A 346 24.57 -32.43 -15.81
CA LEU A 346 25.19 -32.07 -17.08
C LEU A 346 25.55 -33.34 -17.86
N ALA A 347 24.97 -33.51 -19.05
CA ALA A 347 25.30 -34.61 -19.94
C ALA A 347 26.70 -34.43 -20.57
N ASP A 348 27.34 -35.53 -20.99
CA ASP A 348 28.68 -35.51 -21.61
C ASP A 348 28.73 -34.61 -22.88
N ASN A 349 27.61 -34.32 -23.54
CA ASN A 349 27.53 -33.42 -24.69
C ASN A 349 27.38 -31.92 -24.32
N GLY A 350 27.39 -31.58 -23.02
CA GLY A 350 27.23 -30.21 -22.52
C GLY A 350 25.78 -29.75 -22.30
N THR A 351 24.79 -30.61 -22.52
CA THR A 351 23.38 -30.27 -22.26
C THR A 351 23.08 -30.39 -20.78
N VAL A 352 22.50 -29.36 -20.17
CA VAL A 352 21.89 -29.47 -18.84
C VAL A 352 20.57 -30.24 -18.97
N ASN A 353 20.52 -31.46 -18.43
CA ASN A 353 19.32 -32.28 -18.45
C ASN A 353 18.23 -31.71 -17.53
N TYR A 354 18.63 -31.28 -16.33
CA TYR A 354 17.78 -30.52 -15.41
C TYR A 354 18.61 -29.88 -14.29
N TYR A 355 18.05 -28.85 -13.66
CA TYR A 355 18.59 -28.27 -12.43
C TYR A 355 18.05 -28.99 -11.20
N LEU A 356 18.87 -29.04 -10.14
CA LEU A 356 18.49 -29.59 -8.85
C LEU A 356 17.76 -28.56 -7.99
N ASP A 357 16.96 -29.04 -7.04
CA ASP A 357 16.29 -28.18 -6.07
C ASP A 357 17.36 -27.41 -5.25
N PRO A 358 17.16 -26.09 -5.04
CA PRO A 358 18.15 -25.25 -4.39
C PRO A 358 18.36 -25.58 -2.90
N THR A 359 17.48 -26.36 -2.28
CA THR A 359 17.53 -26.75 -0.87
C THR A 359 17.71 -28.25 -0.67
N ASP A 360 17.51 -29.07 -1.70
CA ASP A 360 17.62 -30.53 -1.62
C ASP A 360 18.01 -31.16 -2.98
N SER A 361 19.30 -31.41 -3.19
CA SER A 361 19.81 -32.02 -4.42
C SER A 361 19.29 -33.43 -4.71
N THR A 362 18.61 -34.09 -3.77
CA THR A 362 17.92 -35.36 -4.07
C THR A 362 16.66 -35.16 -4.92
N LYS A 363 16.28 -33.90 -5.17
CA LYS A 363 15.16 -33.49 -6.01
C LYS A 363 15.62 -32.60 -7.18
N LYS A 364 14.86 -32.63 -8.26
CA LYS A 364 14.93 -31.66 -9.35
C LYS A 364 14.29 -30.35 -8.91
N ALA A 365 14.54 -29.27 -9.64
CA ALA A 365 13.97 -27.96 -9.36
C ALA A 365 12.42 -27.91 -9.40
N ASP A 366 11.76 -28.90 -10.01
CA ASP A 366 10.30 -29.07 -10.00
C ASP A 366 9.76 -29.88 -8.80
N GLY A 367 10.65 -30.34 -7.90
CA GLY A 367 10.33 -31.13 -6.72
C GLY A 367 10.31 -32.65 -6.93
N SER A 368 10.41 -33.15 -8.16
CA SER A 368 10.49 -34.60 -8.44
C SER A 368 11.86 -35.18 -8.07
N THR A 369 11.98 -36.51 -7.92
CA THR A 369 13.25 -37.15 -7.53
C THR A 369 14.33 -36.99 -8.60
N ALA A 370 15.55 -36.59 -8.18
CA ALA A 370 16.73 -36.52 -9.04
C ALA A 370 17.58 -37.80 -8.95
N VAL A 371 18.23 -38.16 -10.06
CA VAL A 371 19.17 -39.29 -10.12
C VAL A 371 20.62 -38.79 -10.11
N LEU A 372 21.28 -38.91 -8.96
CA LEU A 372 22.65 -38.39 -8.74
C LEU A 372 23.76 -39.43 -8.97
N THR A 373 23.39 -40.63 -9.42
CA THR A 373 24.30 -41.77 -9.61
C THR A 373 25.08 -41.72 -10.93
N GLY A 374 24.89 -40.66 -11.72
CA GLY A 374 25.51 -40.49 -13.03
C GLY A 374 24.71 -41.05 -14.20
N ALA A 375 23.53 -41.63 -13.97
CA ALA A 375 22.64 -42.08 -15.05
C ALA A 375 22.07 -40.90 -15.85
N ASP A 376 21.73 -39.81 -15.16
CA ASP A 376 21.14 -38.60 -15.76
C ASP A 376 22.20 -37.53 -16.08
N GLY A 377 23.49 -37.84 -15.98
CA GLY A 377 24.60 -36.91 -16.21
C GLY A 377 25.45 -36.64 -14.96
N MET A 378 26.43 -35.77 -15.09
CA MET A 378 27.33 -35.39 -14.00
C MET A 378 26.70 -34.34 -13.10
N VAL A 379 26.86 -34.49 -11.80
CA VAL A 379 26.40 -33.49 -10.83
C VAL A 379 27.40 -32.33 -10.82
N MET A 380 27.01 -31.22 -11.43
CA MET A 380 27.86 -30.04 -11.62
C MET A 380 27.20 -28.81 -10.99
N VAL A 381 27.98 -27.81 -10.63
CA VAL A 381 27.53 -26.47 -10.26
C VAL A 381 27.76 -25.54 -11.44
N GLU A 382 26.68 -24.98 -11.97
CA GLU A 382 26.72 -23.91 -12.97
C GLU A 382 27.07 -22.60 -12.27
N ILE A 383 28.08 -21.89 -12.77
CA ILE A 383 28.51 -20.57 -12.31
C ILE A 383 28.30 -19.59 -13.46
N PRO A 384 27.42 -18.58 -13.31
CA PRO A 384 27.20 -17.58 -14.34
C PRO A 384 28.38 -16.63 -14.48
N ALA A 385 28.59 -16.16 -15.71
CA ALA A 385 29.57 -15.15 -16.04
C ALA A 385 29.38 -13.88 -15.22
N PHE A 386 30.51 -13.29 -14.81
CA PHE A 386 30.52 -12.03 -14.10
C PHE A 386 31.74 -11.20 -14.49
N TYR A 387 31.59 -9.89 -14.32
CA TYR A 387 32.60 -8.90 -14.62
C TYR A 387 33.26 -8.45 -13.33
N THR A 388 34.55 -8.13 -13.38
CA THR A 388 35.34 -7.73 -12.22
C THR A 388 36.01 -6.39 -12.41
N LYS A 389 36.23 -5.71 -11.29
CA LYS A 389 37.04 -4.50 -11.19
C LYS A 389 37.90 -4.59 -9.94
N ARG A 390 39.16 -4.16 -10.03
CA ARG A 390 40.05 -4.04 -8.88
C ARG A 390 40.53 -2.61 -8.74
N GLU A 391 40.49 -2.10 -7.53
CA GLU A 391 40.93 -0.75 -7.17
C GLU A 391 41.89 -0.81 -6.00
N VAL A 392 42.94 0.00 -6.03
CA VAL A 392 43.92 0.10 -4.95
C VAL A 392 44.02 1.56 -4.52
N SER A 393 43.82 1.83 -3.24
CA SER A 393 43.94 3.16 -2.63
C SER A 393 44.75 3.04 -1.34
N GLY A 394 46.06 3.35 -1.42
CA GLY A 394 46.99 3.08 -0.32
C GLY A 394 47.04 1.59 -0.01
N SER A 395 46.78 1.22 1.25
CA SER A 395 46.72 -0.17 1.72
C SER A 395 45.36 -0.85 1.51
N ILE A 396 44.36 -0.14 0.96
CA ILE A 396 43.05 -0.71 0.70
C ILE A 396 43.02 -1.28 -0.71
N ILE A 397 42.74 -2.57 -0.81
CA ILE A 397 42.51 -3.27 -2.07
C ILE A 397 41.03 -3.64 -2.13
N THR A 398 40.33 -3.18 -3.17
CA THR A 398 38.91 -3.48 -3.38
C THR A 398 38.75 -4.32 -4.63
N TRP A 399 38.14 -5.50 -4.48
CA TRP A 399 37.66 -6.30 -5.60
C TRP A 399 36.16 -6.17 -5.68
N SER A 400 35.65 -5.86 -6.86
CA SER A 400 34.23 -5.71 -7.13
C SER A 400 33.80 -6.65 -8.23
N ILE A 401 32.61 -7.22 -8.12
CA ILE A 401 31.97 -8.05 -9.15
C ILE A 401 30.70 -7.40 -9.66
N SER A 402 30.35 -7.64 -10.93
CA SER A 402 29.07 -7.27 -11.50
C SER A 402 28.48 -8.36 -12.39
N ASP A 403 27.15 -8.49 -12.36
CA ASP A 403 26.41 -9.36 -13.29
C ASP A 403 26.15 -8.66 -14.65
N GLN A 404 26.61 -7.42 -14.83
CA GLN A 404 26.47 -6.65 -16.08
C GLN A 404 27.81 -6.08 -16.55
N PRO A 405 28.01 -5.87 -17.86
CA PRO A 405 29.21 -5.24 -18.43
C PRO A 405 29.23 -3.73 -18.17
N LEU A 406 29.57 -3.33 -16.94
CA LEU A 406 29.65 -1.92 -16.54
C LEU A 406 30.99 -1.29 -16.93
N SER A 407 31.00 0.03 -17.08
CA SER A 407 32.23 0.80 -17.34
C SER A 407 33.28 0.53 -16.25
N GLY A 408 34.51 0.23 -16.66
CA GLY A 408 35.61 -0.11 -15.76
C GLY A 408 35.61 -1.55 -15.22
N PHE A 409 34.60 -2.36 -15.54
CA PHE A 409 34.58 -3.79 -15.25
C PHE A 409 34.99 -4.59 -16.49
N SER A 410 35.64 -5.73 -16.30
CA SER A 410 36.07 -6.66 -17.36
C SER A 410 35.58 -8.06 -17.07
N LEU A 411 35.22 -8.85 -18.09
CA LEU A 411 34.79 -10.23 -17.89
C LEU A 411 35.88 -11.02 -17.14
N HIS A 412 35.52 -11.76 -16.10
CA HIS A 412 36.50 -12.55 -15.35
C HIS A 412 37.16 -13.61 -16.26
N PRO A 413 38.49 -13.85 -16.19
CA PRO A 413 39.21 -14.75 -17.10
C PRO A 413 38.64 -16.17 -17.18
N ALA A 414 37.99 -16.66 -16.12
CA ALA A 414 37.28 -17.94 -16.10
C ALA A 414 36.27 -18.11 -17.25
N PHE A 415 35.64 -17.01 -17.67
CA PHE A 415 34.61 -16.99 -18.71
C PHE A 415 35.16 -16.64 -20.09
N TYR A 416 36.48 -16.52 -20.25
CA TYR A 416 37.17 -16.54 -21.55
C TYR A 416 37.76 -17.94 -21.79
N LYS A 417 36.90 -18.89 -22.12
CA LYS A 417 37.22 -20.30 -22.28
C LYS A 417 37.69 -20.61 -23.69
N ASP A 418 38.90 -21.13 -23.86
CA ASP A 418 39.50 -21.45 -25.18
C ASP A 418 39.39 -20.27 -26.18
N GLY A 419 39.68 -19.06 -25.69
CA GLY A 419 39.63 -17.83 -26.48
C GLY A 419 38.23 -17.27 -26.75
N LYS A 420 37.17 -17.83 -26.15
CA LYS A 420 35.79 -17.37 -26.35
C LYS A 420 35.10 -17.00 -25.04
N ALA A 421 34.35 -15.90 -25.06
CA ALA A 421 33.46 -15.56 -23.96
C ALA A 421 32.35 -16.61 -23.84
N VAL A 422 32.11 -17.10 -22.63
CA VAL A 422 31.02 -18.03 -22.31
C VAL A 422 30.13 -17.45 -21.22
N GLU A 423 28.84 -17.74 -21.28
CA GLU A 423 27.85 -17.23 -20.32
C GLU A 423 27.89 -17.96 -18.98
N PHE A 424 28.36 -19.20 -18.97
CA PHE A 424 28.45 -20.04 -17.78
C PHE A 424 29.69 -20.93 -17.85
N ARG A 425 30.19 -21.31 -16.67
CA ARG A 425 31.17 -22.38 -16.48
C ARG A 425 30.61 -23.39 -15.50
N TYR A 426 31.05 -24.64 -15.59
CA TYR A 426 30.63 -25.68 -14.66
C TYR A 426 31.82 -26.23 -13.89
N ILE A 427 31.65 -26.46 -12.59
CA ILE A 427 32.58 -27.20 -11.74
C ILE A 427 31.87 -28.41 -11.14
N SER A 428 32.56 -29.53 -10.97
CA SER A 428 31.99 -30.69 -10.30
C SER A 428 31.51 -30.37 -8.88
N ALA A 429 30.28 -30.77 -8.56
CA ALA A 429 29.74 -30.57 -7.22
C ALA A 429 30.53 -31.36 -6.16
N TYR A 430 31.08 -32.51 -6.55
CA TYR A 430 31.92 -33.35 -5.70
C TYR A 430 33.36 -33.43 -6.25
N ASP A 431 34.30 -33.81 -5.40
CA ASP A 431 35.60 -34.33 -5.84
C ASP A 431 35.38 -35.49 -6.82
N ALA A 432 36.17 -35.53 -7.90
CA ALA A 432 35.87 -36.43 -9.01
C ALA A 432 36.22 -37.87 -8.65
N CYS A 433 35.33 -38.81 -8.99
CA CYS A 433 35.60 -40.26 -9.02
C CYS A 433 35.92 -40.70 -10.46
N VAL A 434 36.02 -42.01 -10.71
CA VAL A 434 36.31 -42.54 -12.07
C VAL A 434 35.17 -43.40 -12.60
N ASN A 435 34.82 -43.17 -13.87
CA ASN A 435 34.00 -44.07 -14.67
C ASN A 435 34.91 -44.84 -15.63
N THR A 436 35.02 -46.16 -15.44
CA THR A 436 35.85 -47.04 -16.28
C THR A 436 35.09 -47.76 -17.38
N THR A 437 33.75 -47.87 -17.28
CA THR A 437 32.90 -48.50 -18.29
C THR A 437 31.44 -48.06 -18.13
N GLY A 438 30.84 -47.48 -19.19
CA GLY A 438 29.39 -47.24 -19.26
C GLY A 438 28.81 -46.51 -18.04
N SER A 439 27.94 -47.18 -17.28
CA SER A 439 27.24 -46.66 -16.09
C SER A 439 27.92 -46.99 -14.76
N THR A 440 29.11 -47.59 -14.76
CA THR A 440 29.82 -47.97 -13.52
C THR A 440 30.77 -46.87 -13.07
N TYR A 441 30.49 -46.31 -11.89
CA TYR A 441 31.35 -45.34 -11.20
C TYR A 441 32.08 -46.03 -10.06
N GLN A 442 33.41 -45.89 -10.03
CA GLN A 442 34.30 -46.57 -9.09
C GLN A 442 34.81 -45.58 -8.04
N SER A 443 34.68 -45.99 -6.77
CA SER A 443 35.32 -45.32 -5.65
C SER A 443 36.83 -45.38 -5.78
N GLY A 444 37.52 -44.27 -5.50
CA GLY A 444 38.95 -44.29 -5.30
C GLY A 444 39.33 -45.03 -4.02
N LEU A 445 40.37 -45.86 -4.11
CA LEU A 445 41.00 -46.55 -3.00
C LEU A 445 42.20 -45.75 -2.48
N ASN A 446 42.67 -46.06 -1.27
CA ASN A 446 43.77 -45.36 -0.62
C ASN A 446 45.16 -45.72 -1.21
N TYR A 447 45.32 -45.67 -2.53
CA TYR A 447 46.59 -45.97 -3.20
C TYR A 447 47.39 -44.70 -3.52
N ASP A 448 48.72 -44.79 -3.41
CA ASP A 448 49.62 -43.68 -3.80
C ASP A 448 49.59 -43.43 -5.30
N THR A 449 49.25 -44.45 -6.08
CA THR A 449 49.11 -44.36 -7.53
C THR A 449 47.77 -44.95 -7.98
N ASN A 450 47.40 -44.72 -9.23
CA ASN A 450 46.18 -45.27 -9.83
C ASN A 450 46.24 -46.79 -10.11
N VAL A 451 47.28 -47.47 -9.62
CA VAL A 451 47.54 -48.90 -9.80
C VAL A 451 47.59 -49.59 -8.44
N GLY A 452 46.75 -50.61 -8.28
CA GLY A 452 46.64 -51.44 -7.09
C GLY A 452 45.59 -52.54 -7.23
N ALA A 453 45.49 -53.43 -6.24
CA ALA A 453 44.47 -54.47 -6.25
C ALA A 453 43.07 -53.83 -6.13
N GLY A 454 42.21 -54.04 -7.12
CA GLY A 454 40.88 -53.40 -7.17
C GLY A 454 40.84 -51.98 -7.75
N GLN A 455 42.01 -51.40 -8.12
CA GLN A 455 42.10 -50.10 -8.79
C GLN A 455 43.18 -50.16 -9.89
N ASN A 456 42.78 -50.18 -11.15
CA ASN A 456 43.70 -50.10 -12.28
C ASN A 456 43.02 -49.39 -13.44
N TRP A 457 42.94 -48.07 -13.35
CA TRP A 457 42.20 -47.26 -14.31
C TRP A 457 43.01 -47.05 -15.59
N ASN A 458 42.49 -47.53 -16.72
CA ASN A 458 43.03 -47.20 -18.03
C ASN A 458 42.71 -45.75 -18.37
N THR A 459 43.67 -44.84 -18.18
CA THR A 459 43.49 -43.40 -18.36
C THR A 459 43.25 -42.97 -19.81
N GLY A 460 43.50 -43.86 -20.78
CA GLY A 460 43.14 -43.64 -22.18
C GLY A 460 41.66 -43.82 -22.51
N THR A 461 40.88 -44.46 -21.62
CA THR A 461 39.44 -44.70 -21.81
C THR A 461 38.57 -44.32 -20.62
N ALA A 462 39.14 -44.31 -19.42
CA ALA A 462 38.44 -43.93 -18.20
C ALA A 462 38.08 -42.44 -18.21
N LYS A 463 36.99 -42.09 -17.55
CA LYS A 463 36.47 -40.72 -17.46
C LYS A 463 36.42 -40.26 -16.00
N LEU A 464 36.97 -39.09 -15.68
CA LEU A 464 36.75 -38.49 -14.35
C LEU A 464 35.28 -38.10 -14.22
N ALA A 465 34.61 -38.30 -13.08
CA ALA A 465 33.16 -38.17 -12.93
C ALA A 465 32.76 -37.45 -11.64
N SER A 466 31.62 -36.74 -11.65
CA SER A 466 31.02 -36.20 -10.43
C SER A 466 29.64 -36.82 -10.20
N VAL A 467 29.56 -37.72 -9.21
CA VAL A 467 28.34 -38.44 -8.82
C VAL A 467 28.30 -38.61 -7.31
N SER A 468 27.10 -38.76 -6.77
CA SER A 468 26.89 -38.97 -5.33
C SER A 468 27.11 -40.43 -4.92
N GLY A 469 27.59 -40.66 -3.70
CA GLY A 469 27.73 -41.99 -3.11
C GLY A 469 29.05 -42.70 -3.45
N VAL A 470 30.01 -42.00 -4.05
CA VAL A 470 31.29 -42.57 -4.51
C VAL A 470 32.46 -41.82 -3.88
N TYR A 471 33.52 -42.52 -3.50
CA TYR A 471 34.74 -41.87 -2.98
C TYR A 471 35.54 -41.23 -4.11
N PRO A 472 36.22 -40.10 -3.84
CA PRO A 472 37.02 -39.43 -4.86
C PRO A 472 38.18 -40.30 -5.34
N ALA A 473 38.53 -40.08 -6.60
CA ALA A 473 39.73 -40.63 -7.20
C ALA A 473 40.95 -39.91 -6.63
N VAL A 474 41.85 -40.68 -6.02
CA VAL A 474 43.11 -40.21 -5.46
C VAL A 474 44.28 -41.04 -6.01
N GLY A 475 45.52 -40.59 -5.77
CA GLY A 475 46.70 -41.26 -6.32
C GLY A 475 46.83 -41.08 -7.83
N ILE A 476 46.35 -39.97 -8.37
CA ILE A 476 46.40 -39.69 -9.81
C ILE A 476 47.35 -38.52 -10.09
N THR A 477 48.09 -38.63 -11.19
CA THR A 477 48.90 -37.51 -11.69
C THR A 477 48.02 -36.47 -12.39
N ARG A 478 48.53 -35.25 -12.56
CA ARG A 478 47.79 -34.21 -13.28
C ARG A 478 47.52 -34.60 -14.74
N ALA A 479 48.50 -35.20 -15.41
CA ALA A 479 48.34 -35.69 -16.79
C ALA A 479 47.27 -36.79 -16.91
N GLN A 480 47.18 -37.68 -15.92
CA GLN A 480 46.14 -38.71 -15.87
C GLN A 480 44.75 -38.10 -15.69
N ALA A 481 44.62 -37.13 -14.76
CA ALA A 481 43.39 -36.41 -14.53
C ALA A 481 42.94 -35.60 -15.77
N ARG A 482 43.86 -34.90 -16.44
CA ARG A 482 43.63 -34.20 -17.71
C ARG A 482 43.10 -35.15 -18.79
N SER A 483 43.76 -36.30 -18.97
CA SER A 483 43.37 -37.31 -19.97
C SER A 483 41.97 -37.86 -19.70
N MET A 484 41.70 -38.25 -18.46
CA MET A 484 40.40 -38.79 -18.07
C MET A 484 39.27 -37.74 -18.10
N ALA A 485 39.55 -36.46 -17.85
CA ALA A 485 38.56 -35.41 -18.05
C ALA A 485 38.23 -35.22 -19.54
N ALA A 486 39.25 -35.18 -20.40
CA ALA A 486 39.08 -35.03 -21.85
C ALA A 486 38.32 -36.19 -22.49
N ASN A 487 38.47 -37.41 -21.96
CA ASN A 487 37.73 -38.60 -22.43
C ASN A 487 36.20 -38.46 -22.34
N ARG A 488 35.66 -37.52 -21.55
CA ARG A 488 34.22 -37.25 -21.53
C ARG A 488 33.69 -36.64 -22.82
N GLY A 489 34.50 -35.89 -23.54
CA GLY A 489 34.12 -35.23 -24.78
C GLY A 489 34.57 -33.78 -24.85
N THR A 490 34.30 -33.16 -25.99
CA THR A 490 34.67 -31.76 -26.26
C THR A 490 34.11 -30.82 -25.21
N GLY A 491 34.96 -29.94 -24.68
CA GLY A 491 34.59 -28.95 -23.66
C GLY A 491 34.97 -29.36 -22.24
N TRP A 492 34.94 -30.66 -21.93
CA TRP A 492 35.34 -31.19 -20.63
C TRP A 492 36.84 -31.07 -20.39
N ARG A 493 37.19 -30.68 -19.16
CA ARG A 493 38.57 -30.46 -18.72
C ARG A 493 38.70 -30.75 -17.22
N GLN A 494 39.93 -30.94 -16.75
CA GLN A 494 40.20 -30.83 -15.32
C GLN A 494 39.90 -29.39 -14.86
N LEU A 495 39.57 -29.20 -13.59
CA LEU A 495 39.43 -27.87 -13.00
C LEU A 495 40.66 -27.00 -13.32
N ASP A 496 40.42 -25.83 -13.89
CA ASP A 496 41.45 -24.87 -14.26
C ASP A 496 41.58 -23.75 -13.23
N PHE A 497 42.77 -23.15 -13.24
CA PHE A 497 43.15 -22.10 -12.29
C PHE A 497 42.26 -20.86 -12.34
N THR A 498 41.77 -20.49 -13.51
CA THR A 498 40.91 -19.31 -13.66
C THR A 498 39.52 -19.53 -13.06
N LEU A 499 38.95 -20.73 -13.20
CA LEU A 499 37.69 -21.08 -12.55
C LEU A 499 37.84 -21.17 -11.03
N TRP A 500 38.97 -21.68 -10.52
CA TRP A 500 39.28 -21.63 -9.09
C TRP A 500 39.34 -20.19 -8.57
N SER A 501 40.06 -19.28 -9.27
CA SER A 501 40.16 -17.88 -8.84
C SER A 501 38.81 -17.14 -8.87
N ALA A 502 37.91 -17.52 -9.79
CA ALA A 502 36.54 -17.03 -9.81
C ALA A 502 35.79 -17.43 -8.54
N ILE A 503 35.91 -18.69 -8.12
CA ILE A 503 35.27 -19.22 -6.90
C ILE A 503 35.83 -18.54 -5.64
N GLN A 504 37.15 -18.33 -5.58
CA GLN A 504 37.80 -17.60 -4.49
C GLN A 504 37.24 -16.17 -4.35
N LEU A 505 37.08 -15.47 -5.48
CA LEU A 505 36.51 -14.12 -5.49
C LEU A 505 35.03 -14.11 -5.07
N LEU A 506 34.22 -15.03 -5.60
CA LEU A 506 32.81 -15.14 -5.19
C LEU A 506 32.69 -15.40 -3.69
N TYR A 507 33.51 -16.30 -3.14
CA TYR A 507 33.56 -16.56 -1.70
C TYR A 507 33.87 -15.28 -0.90
N LEU A 508 34.86 -14.48 -1.31
CA LEU A 508 35.20 -13.22 -0.62
C LEU A 508 34.08 -12.19 -0.70
N ILE A 509 33.45 -12.05 -1.87
CA ILE A 509 32.33 -11.12 -2.02
C ILE A 509 31.19 -11.55 -1.12
N GLU A 510 30.86 -12.84 -1.07
CA GLU A 510 29.77 -13.32 -0.25
C GLU A 510 30.06 -13.19 1.25
N TYR A 511 31.22 -13.65 1.70
CA TYR A 511 31.48 -13.83 3.12
C TYR A 511 32.33 -12.74 3.75
N GLN A 512 32.84 -11.80 2.95
CA GLN A 512 33.51 -10.60 3.40
C GLN A 512 34.70 -10.91 4.33
N SER A 513 35.37 -12.06 4.11
CA SER A 513 36.47 -12.53 4.93
C SER A 513 37.29 -13.59 4.21
N PHE A 514 38.61 -13.51 4.30
CA PHE A 514 39.50 -14.61 3.90
C PHE A 514 39.36 -15.85 4.79
N TYR A 515 38.84 -15.71 6.01
CA TYR A 515 38.81 -16.78 7.03
C TYR A 515 37.76 -17.88 6.75
N SER A 516 38.01 -18.68 5.71
CA SER A 516 37.05 -19.66 5.18
C SER A 516 36.59 -20.71 6.20
N GLN A 517 37.52 -21.33 6.94
CA GLN A 517 37.17 -22.33 7.96
C GLN A 517 36.26 -21.78 9.07
N ASN A 518 36.44 -20.52 9.49
CA ASN A 518 35.57 -19.90 10.47
C ASN A 518 34.16 -19.58 9.94
N ILE A 519 34.05 -19.28 8.64
CA ILE A 519 32.78 -18.83 8.06
C ILE A 519 31.94 -19.99 7.54
N ILE A 520 32.55 -20.95 6.84
CA ILE A 520 31.85 -22.09 6.24
C ILE A 520 32.27 -23.47 6.78
N GLY A 521 32.92 -23.46 7.95
CA GLY A 521 33.28 -24.63 8.75
C GLY A 521 34.56 -25.33 8.27
N ASP A 522 35.27 -26.01 9.16
CA ASP A 522 36.58 -26.62 8.87
C ASP A 522 36.54 -27.72 7.78
N GLY A 523 35.37 -28.28 7.49
CA GLY A 523 35.23 -29.39 6.54
C GLY A 523 35.97 -30.64 6.99
N ASN A 524 36.34 -31.50 6.03
CA ASN A 524 37.13 -32.71 6.30
C ASN A 524 38.64 -32.37 6.30
N THR A 525 39.16 -31.72 7.33
CA THR A 525 40.58 -31.28 7.43
C THR A 525 41.32 -31.85 8.63
N GLY A 526 40.64 -32.53 9.55
CA GLY A 526 41.19 -33.07 10.80
C GLY A 526 41.38 -34.59 10.83
N THR A 527 41.57 -35.23 9.67
CA THR A 527 41.75 -36.68 9.55
C THR A 527 43.13 -37.04 8.97
N ASN A 528 43.39 -38.30 8.62
CA ASN A 528 44.68 -38.75 8.10
C ASN A 528 44.47 -39.72 6.94
N TYR A 529 45.38 -39.67 5.95
CA TYR A 529 45.54 -40.73 4.97
C TYR A 529 46.41 -41.85 5.54
N GLY A 530 45.83 -43.03 5.77
CA GLY A 530 46.55 -44.22 6.23
C GLY A 530 47.60 -44.69 5.21
N THR A 531 48.35 -45.74 5.54
CA THR A 531 49.31 -46.34 4.60
C THR A 531 48.63 -46.77 3.30
N SER A 532 49.35 -46.70 2.18
CA SER A 532 48.79 -47.07 0.88
C SER A 532 48.17 -48.48 0.89
N SER A 533 46.90 -48.59 0.52
CA SER A 533 46.13 -49.83 0.59
C SER A 533 44.95 -49.87 -0.38
N GLY A 534 44.39 -51.06 -0.58
CA GLY A 534 43.21 -51.30 -1.43
C GLY A 534 41.87 -51.17 -0.73
N THR A 535 41.79 -50.45 0.39
CA THR A 535 40.54 -50.21 1.12
C THR A 535 40.20 -48.72 1.20
N GLN A 536 38.96 -48.41 1.56
CA GLN A 536 38.46 -47.06 1.82
C GLN A 536 38.44 -46.75 3.32
N SER A 537 38.58 -47.75 4.18
CA SER A 537 38.52 -47.60 5.64
C SER A 537 39.66 -46.75 6.21
N ASP A 538 40.76 -46.65 5.48
CA ASP A 538 41.96 -45.87 5.81
C ASP A 538 42.18 -44.68 4.87
N ASN A 539 41.22 -44.44 3.97
CA ASN A 539 41.20 -43.25 3.13
C ASN A 539 40.83 -42.04 4.01
N GLY A 540 41.60 -40.95 3.89
CA GLY A 540 41.31 -39.68 4.57
C GLY A 540 40.11 -38.96 3.96
N ALA A 541 39.79 -39.23 2.70
CA ALA A 541 38.63 -38.68 2.02
C ALA A 541 37.31 -39.32 2.47
N SER A 542 36.22 -38.58 2.29
CA SER A 542 34.85 -38.96 2.55
C SER A 542 34.10 -39.25 1.24
N VAL A 543 33.04 -40.06 1.35
CA VAL A 543 32.14 -40.36 0.23
C VAL A 543 31.34 -39.12 -0.17
N ALA A 544 31.22 -38.88 -1.48
CA ALA A 544 30.48 -37.75 -2.03
C ALA A 544 28.97 -37.77 -1.72
N GLY A 545 28.35 -36.60 -1.59
CA GLY A 545 26.90 -36.43 -1.46
C GLY A 545 26.39 -36.12 -0.07
N LYS A 546 27.28 -35.74 0.85
CA LYS A 546 26.89 -35.34 2.22
C LYS A 546 26.09 -34.04 2.25
N SER A 547 26.32 -33.17 1.29
CA SER A 547 25.65 -31.88 1.10
C SER A 547 24.38 -31.97 0.24
N ASN A 548 23.89 -33.18 -0.10
CA ASN A 548 22.71 -33.31 -0.94
C ASN A 548 21.48 -32.68 -0.29
N SER A 549 21.29 -32.90 1.02
CA SER A 549 20.12 -32.44 1.78
C SER A 549 20.05 -30.93 2.00
N ILE A 550 21.04 -30.17 1.52
CA ILE A 550 21.08 -28.70 1.64
C ILE A 550 21.13 -27.98 0.28
N GLY A 551 21.11 -28.73 -0.83
CA GLY A 551 21.09 -28.16 -2.17
C GLY A 551 22.29 -27.26 -2.47
N ASN A 552 22.00 -26.01 -2.84
CA ASN A 552 22.99 -24.98 -3.15
C ASN A 552 23.43 -24.19 -1.92
N ALA A 553 22.96 -24.54 -0.71
CA ALA A 553 23.38 -23.83 0.49
C ALA A 553 24.87 -24.08 0.80
N SER A 554 25.45 -23.10 1.48
CA SER A 554 26.77 -23.20 2.06
C SER A 554 26.63 -23.54 3.55
N THR A 555 27.53 -24.37 4.08
CA THR A 555 27.44 -24.82 5.49
C THR A 555 28.33 -24.02 6.42
N ASN A 556 27.96 -23.95 7.70
CA ASN A 556 28.86 -23.82 8.87
C ASN A 556 28.34 -24.70 10.04
N THR A 557 27.50 -25.70 9.73
CA THR A 557 26.59 -26.31 10.70
C THR A 557 27.08 -27.64 11.26
N THR A 558 28.17 -28.18 10.72
CA THR A 558 28.80 -29.41 11.19
C THR A 558 30.06 -29.01 11.95
N ASN A 559 30.00 -29.13 13.28
CA ASN A 559 31.17 -29.07 14.17
C ASN A 559 32.38 -29.68 13.44
N GLY A 560 33.43 -28.87 13.25
CA GLY A 560 34.63 -29.20 12.50
C GLY A 560 35.17 -30.59 12.84
N ALA A 561 35.89 -31.20 11.89
CA ALA A 561 36.46 -32.53 12.06
C ALA A 561 37.18 -32.66 13.42
N SER A 562 36.60 -33.42 14.34
CA SER A 562 37.33 -33.94 15.49
C SER A 562 37.83 -35.33 15.13
N SER A 563 38.86 -35.81 15.81
CA SER A 563 39.41 -37.16 15.60
C SER A 563 38.36 -38.28 15.76
N SER A 564 37.18 -37.99 16.32
CA SER A 564 36.02 -38.87 16.50
C SER A 564 34.92 -38.75 15.41
N SER A 565 35.04 -37.86 14.40
CA SER A 565 34.09 -37.68 13.27
C SER A 565 34.68 -37.95 11.88
N ARG A 566 35.70 -38.81 11.79
CA ARG A 566 36.39 -39.18 10.54
C ARG A 566 35.39 -39.66 9.47
N GLN A 567 35.55 -39.18 8.23
CA GLN A 567 34.71 -39.48 7.05
C GLN A 567 33.25 -38.99 7.07
N VAL A 568 32.83 -38.26 8.10
CA VAL A 568 31.49 -37.62 8.16
C VAL A 568 31.53 -36.10 8.29
N ALA A 569 32.72 -35.51 8.44
CA ALA A 569 32.91 -34.07 8.31
C ALA A 569 32.92 -33.66 6.84
N TRP A 570 32.30 -32.53 6.52
CA TRP A 570 32.21 -31.98 5.18
C TRP A 570 31.84 -30.51 5.27
N MET A 571 32.10 -29.78 4.19
CA MET A 571 31.62 -28.42 3.99
C MET A 571 31.05 -28.27 2.59
N SER A 572 30.26 -27.23 2.37
CA SER A 572 29.76 -26.88 1.04
C SER A 572 29.86 -25.37 0.83
N TYR A 573 30.23 -24.95 -0.38
CA TYR A 573 30.10 -23.58 -0.84
C TYR A 573 29.25 -23.55 -2.11
N ARG A 574 28.05 -22.98 -2.04
CA ARG A 574 27.16 -22.81 -3.22
C ARG A 574 26.91 -24.10 -4.01
N GLY A 575 26.82 -25.23 -3.31
CA GLY A 575 26.66 -26.55 -3.91
C GLY A 575 27.97 -27.23 -4.32
N ILE A 576 29.13 -26.63 -4.08
CA ILE A 576 30.43 -27.29 -4.24
C ILE A 576 30.78 -27.93 -2.88
N GLU A 577 30.60 -29.24 -2.78
CA GLU A 577 30.93 -30.03 -1.60
C GLU A 577 32.45 -30.18 -1.47
N ASN A 578 32.98 -30.09 -0.25
CA ASN A 578 34.40 -30.21 0.08
C ASN A 578 35.27 -29.32 -0.81
N LEU A 579 34.88 -28.04 -0.98
CA LEU A 579 35.66 -27.06 -1.73
C LEU A 579 37.13 -27.01 -1.24
N TYR A 580 37.33 -27.23 0.06
CA TYR A 580 38.62 -27.48 0.68
C TYR A 580 38.54 -28.66 1.66
N GLY A 581 39.71 -29.15 2.07
CA GLY A 581 39.83 -30.41 2.80
C GLY A 581 39.53 -31.60 1.89
N ASN A 582 39.31 -32.76 2.51
CA ASN A 582 39.05 -34.02 1.82
C ASN A 582 40.29 -34.49 1.03
N ALA A 583 40.48 -34.06 -0.21
CA ALA A 583 41.64 -34.38 -1.03
C ALA A 583 42.17 -33.11 -1.72
N TRP A 584 43.48 -33.05 -1.96
CA TRP A 584 44.06 -32.05 -2.83
C TRP A 584 43.43 -32.09 -4.22
N THR A 585 43.10 -30.93 -4.77
CA THR A 585 42.61 -30.83 -6.15
C THR A 585 43.70 -30.31 -7.07
N TRP A 586 44.09 -31.10 -8.08
CA TRP A 586 44.92 -30.60 -9.17
C TRP A 586 44.27 -29.44 -9.91
N LEU A 587 45.04 -28.39 -10.17
CA LEU A 587 44.66 -27.31 -11.08
C LEU A 587 45.47 -27.38 -12.38
N ASP A 588 44.77 -27.12 -13.49
CA ASP A 588 45.37 -26.97 -14.82
C ASP A 588 45.42 -25.51 -15.26
N GLY A 589 46.16 -25.26 -16.34
CA GLY A 589 46.28 -23.92 -16.92
C GLY A 589 47.09 -22.94 -16.06
N VAL A 590 47.87 -23.44 -15.09
CA VAL A 590 48.81 -22.66 -14.28
C VAL A 590 50.08 -23.47 -14.03
N ILE A 591 51.21 -22.77 -14.09
CA ILE A 591 52.54 -23.30 -13.75
C ILE A 591 53.27 -22.29 -12.88
N VAL A 592 54.02 -22.82 -11.92
CA VAL A 592 54.95 -22.05 -11.12
C VAL A 592 56.36 -22.39 -11.58
N ASN A 593 57.18 -21.39 -11.87
CA ASN A 593 58.56 -21.55 -12.29
C ASN A 593 59.50 -20.66 -11.46
N ALA A 594 60.80 -20.93 -11.44
CA ALA A 594 61.80 -19.90 -11.17
C ALA A 594 62.09 -19.11 -12.46
N ALA A 595 62.19 -17.78 -12.38
CA ALA A 595 62.64 -16.98 -13.51
C ALA A 595 64.04 -17.46 -13.97
N GLY A 596 64.11 -18.24 -15.06
CA GLY A 596 65.34 -18.82 -15.60
C GLY A 596 66.00 -19.82 -14.64
N SER A 597 65.65 -21.11 -14.77
CA SER A 597 66.36 -22.29 -14.25
C SER A 597 67.43 -22.00 -13.17
N VAL A 598 67.04 -22.07 -11.89
CA VAL A 598 67.93 -22.06 -10.71
C VAL A 598 68.79 -20.77 -10.57
N GLY A 599 68.25 -19.71 -9.94
CA GLY A 599 69.09 -18.54 -9.61
C GLY A 599 68.46 -17.35 -8.88
N THR A 600 67.14 -17.18 -8.84
CA THR A 600 66.50 -16.03 -8.16
C THR A 600 65.43 -16.47 -7.16
N ASN A 601 65.43 -15.89 -5.95
CA ASN A 601 64.62 -16.26 -4.78
C ASN A 601 63.10 -15.99 -4.88
N ALA A 602 62.52 -15.99 -6.08
CA ALA A 602 61.12 -15.64 -6.27
C ALA A 602 60.46 -16.52 -7.35
N ALA A 603 59.27 -17.04 -7.02
CA ALA A 603 58.50 -17.91 -7.91
C ALA A 603 57.66 -17.08 -8.89
N VAL A 604 57.80 -17.37 -10.18
CA VAL A 604 57.04 -16.82 -11.31
C VAL A 604 55.80 -17.68 -11.51
N TRP A 605 54.66 -17.03 -11.70
CA TRP A 605 53.38 -17.70 -11.94
C TRP A 605 52.86 -17.32 -13.30
N ASP A 606 52.59 -18.31 -14.14
CA ASP A 606 52.05 -18.14 -15.49
C ASP A 606 50.73 -18.89 -15.63
N TYR A 607 49.77 -18.32 -16.36
CA TYR A 607 48.47 -18.95 -16.59
C TYR A 607 48.00 -18.91 -18.04
N THR A 608 47.09 -19.82 -18.37
CA THR A 608 46.28 -19.83 -19.59
C THR A 608 44.90 -20.42 -19.28
N ASN A 609 43.86 -19.96 -19.97
CA ASN A 609 42.54 -20.62 -19.98
C ASN A 609 42.21 -21.25 -21.34
N ASN A 610 43.24 -21.43 -22.18
CA ASN A 610 43.15 -22.18 -23.42
C ASN A 610 43.63 -23.62 -23.18
N SER A 611 42.70 -24.56 -23.28
CA SER A 611 42.93 -25.97 -22.97
C SER A 611 43.95 -26.64 -23.90
N THR A 612 44.18 -26.11 -25.10
CA THR A 612 45.25 -26.61 -25.99
C THR A 612 46.66 -26.27 -25.50
N ASP A 613 46.77 -25.28 -24.61
CA ASP A 613 48.04 -24.83 -24.03
C ASP A 613 48.26 -25.38 -22.61
N PHE A 614 47.33 -26.19 -22.10
CA PHE A 614 47.47 -26.89 -20.82
C PHE A 614 48.64 -27.88 -20.90
N SER A 615 49.60 -27.72 -20.00
CA SER A 615 50.87 -28.46 -20.02
C SER A 615 51.44 -28.57 -18.61
N ASP A 616 52.51 -29.37 -18.46
CA ASP A 616 53.23 -29.54 -17.20
C ASP A 616 54.53 -28.74 -17.10
N SER A 617 54.69 -27.77 -18.01
CA SER A 617 55.83 -26.87 -18.09
C SER A 617 55.38 -25.49 -18.60
N VAL A 618 56.13 -24.44 -18.30
CA VAL A 618 55.81 -23.12 -18.86
C VAL A 618 55.97 -23.16 -20.39
N ASN A 619 55.05 -22.52 -21.10
CA ASN A 619 55.13 -22.38 -22.56
C ASN A 619 54.83 -20.94 -23.00
N THR A 620 55.13 -20.63 -24.26
CA THR A 620 55.05 -19.27 -24.83
C THR A 620 53.63 -18.70 -24.92
N ASN A 621 52.59 -19.53 -24.78
CA ASN A 621 51.20 -19.12 -24.90
C ASN A 621 50.57 -18.80 -23.53
N MET A 622 51.33 -18.92 -22.44
CA MET A 622 50.90 -18.54 -21.10
C MET A 622 51.21 -17.07 -20.81
N THR A 623 50.39 -16.46 -19.95
CA THR A 623 50.55 -15.08 -19.50
C THR A 623 51.09 -15.05 -18.07
N GLN A 624 52.15 -14.30 -17.84
CA GLN A 624 52.69 -14.10 -16.50
C GLN A 624 51.72 -13.32 -15.61
N ILE A 625 51.40 -13.88 -14.44
CA ILE A 625 50.64 -13.23 -13.36
C ILE A 625 51.56 -12.34 -12.54
N THR A 626 52.63 -12.92 -12.01
CA THR A 626 53.61 -12.25 -11.15
C THR A 626 54.96 -12.96 -11.23
N ALA A 627 56.05 -12.21 -11.00
CA ALA A 627 57.41 -12.74 -10.93
C ALA A 627 57.93 -12.89 -9.49
N ALA A 628 57.10 -12.59 -8.48
CA ALA A 628 57.53 -12.44 -7.10
C ALA A 628 56.58 -13.07 -6.07
N ALA A 629 56.18 -14.33 -6.27
CA ALA A 629 55.34 -15.03 -5.31
C ALA A 629 56.13 -15.55 -4.09
N GLN A 630 55.42 -15.82 -2.99
CA GLN A 630 55.96 -16.40 -1.76
C GLN A 630 56.54 -17.80 -2.02
N THR A 631 57.76 -18.00 -1.51
CA THR A 631 58.55 -19.22 -1.68
C THR A 631 58.74 -20.04 -0.42
N GLY A 632 58.32 -19.53 0.74
CA GLY A 632 58.26 -20.29 1.99
C GLY A 632 56.88 -20.92 2.18
N TYR A 633 56.80 -22.13 2.71
CA TYR A 633 55.52 -22.77 3.02
C TYR A 633 55.03 -22.20 4.36
N ASP A 634 54.15 -21.20 4.28
CA ASP A 634 53.71 -20.39 5.43
C ASP A 634 52.33 -19.76 5.15
N TYR A 635 51.67 -19.29 6.21
CA TYR A 635 50.46 -18.49 6.08
C TYR A 635 50.74 -17.16 5.37
N SER A 636 49.92 -16.85 4.37
CA SER A 636 50.10 -15.67 3.53
C SER A 636 49.71 -14.38 4.27
N GLY A 637 50.67 -13.46 4.40
CA GLY A 637 50.52 -12.14 5.02
C GLY A 637 50.37 -10.99 4.02
N ALA A 638 50.66 -11.22 2.74
CA ALA A 638 50.60 -10.20 1.69
C ALA A 638 50.26 -10.80 0.34
N LEU A 639 49.51 -10.06 -0.49
CA LEU A 639 49.09 -10.47 -1.82
C LEU A 639 49.72 -9.60 -2.91
N ALA A 640 50.01 -10.21 -4.06
CA ALA A 640 50.48 -9.54 -5.25
C ALA A 640 49.41 -8.56 -5.76
N SER A 641 49.87 -7.40 -6.26
CA SER A 641 48.96 -6.41 -6.84
C SER A 641 48.61 -6.77 -8.29
N VAL A 642 47.84 -7.85 -8.44
CA VAL A 642 47.42 -8.41 -9.74
C VAL A 642 45.90 -8.47 -9.84
N ASN A 643 45.36 -8.50 -11.06
CA ASN A 643 43.92 -8.61 -11.28
C ASN A 643 43.49 -10.08 -11.27
N ASN A 644 42.31 -10.37 -10.71
CA ASN A 644 41.60 -11.66 -10.78
C ASN A 644 42.26 -12.88 -10.11
N PHE A 645 43.46 -12.74 -9.53
CA PHE A 645 44.19 -13.82 -8.88
C PHE A 645 44.66 -13.42 -7.49
N PHE A 646 44.75 -14.40 -6.59
CA PHE A 646 45.17 -14.23 -5.19
C PHE A 646 46.52 -14.93 -4.98
N ILE A 647 47.61 -14.29 -5.42
CA ILE A 647 48.96 -14.83 -5.29
C ILE A 647 49.64 -14.22 -4.07
N SER A 648 50.09 -15.04 -3.12
CA SER A 648 50.87 -14.53 -1.99
C SER A 648 52.25 -14.03 -2.45
N THR A 649 52.72 -12.94 -1.85
CA THR A 649 54.08 -12.41 -2.04
C THR A 649 54.95 -12.52 -0.79
N GLY A 650 54.39 -12.91 0.35
CA GLY A 650 55.14 -13.05 1.59
C GLY A 650 54.36 -13.69 2.72
N GLY A 651 55.08 -14.40 3.59
CA GLY A 651 54.54 -15.04 4.79
C GLY A 651 54.26 -14.05 5.93
N GLY A 652 54.04 -14.58 7.14
CA GLY A 652 53.73 -13.79 8.34
C GLY A 652 52.25 -13.69 8.70
N GLY A 653 51.39 -14.48 8.02
CA GLY A 653 50.01 -14.68 8.43
C GLY A 653 49.86 -15.68 9.59
N SER A 654 48.62 -16.07 9.85
CA SER A 654 48.28 -17.18 10.75
C SER A 654 46.93 -17.76 10.35
N ALA A 655 46.50 -18.85 11.00
CA ALA A 655 45.18 -19.45 10.77
C ALA A 655 43.98 -18.49 10.96
N SER A 656 44.19 -17.30 11.53
CA SER A 656 43.13 -16.31 11.77
C SER A 656 43.49 -14.88 11.36
N THR A 657 44.62 -14.67 10.69
CA THR A 657 45.06 -13.34 10.24
C THR A 657 45.39 -13.31 8.75
N TYR A 658 45.20 -12.14 8.13
CA TYR A 658 45.42 -11.88 6.71
C TYR A 658 44.60 -12.82 5.81
N THR A 659 45.24 -13.75 5.08
CA THR A 659 44.52 -14.66 4.17
C THR A 659 44.15 -16.01 4.78
N THR A 660 44.53 -16.22 6.04
CA THR A 660 44.23 -17.39 6.91
C THR A 660 44.73 -18.76 6.48
N ASP A 661 45.16 -18.90 5.24
CA ASP A 661 45.47 -20.19 4.65
C ASP A 661 46.95 -20.24 4.21
N PHE A 662 47.52 -21.45 4.10
CA PHE A 662 48.93 -21.62 3.71
C PHE A 662 49.17 -21.37 2.22
N TRP A 663 50.35 -20.87 1.90
CA TRP A 663 50.78 -20.71 0.52
C TRP A 663 52.20 -21.23 0.28
N TYR A 664 52.45 -21.79 -0.90
CA TYR A 664 53.79 -22.14 -1.33
C TYR A 664 53.96 -22.17 -2.85
N GLY A 665 54.98 -21.46 -3.34
CA GLY A 665 55.49 -21.58 -4.71
C GLY A 665 56.99 -21.92 -4.71
N SER A 666 57.34 -23.12 -5.16
CA SER A 666 58.74 -23.54 -5.26
C SER A 666 59.48 -22.75 -6.34
N THR A 667 60.78 -22.54 -6.15
CA THR A 667 61.71 -21.98 -7.15
C THR A 667 62.63 -23.04 -7.74
N SER A 668 62.34 -24.31 -7.50
CA SER A 668 63.25 -25.41 -7.84
C SER A 668 63.15 -25.85 -9.31
N ALA A 669 61.96 -25.81 -9.91
CA ALA A 669 61.67 -26.16 -11.30
C ALA A 669 60.25 -25.73 -11.66
N ASP A 670 59.78 -26.10 -12.86
CA ASP A 670 58.36 -26.03 -13.22
C ASP A 670 57.54 -26.94 -12.30
N ARG A 671 56.63 -26.33 -11.54
CA ARG A 671 55.73 -27.01 -10.60
C ARG A 671 54.28 -26.87 -11.01
N ALA A 672 53.55 -27.96 -10.78
CA ALA A 672 52.10 -28.01 -10.89
C ALA A 672 51.46 -27.52 -9.58
N VAL A 673 50.21 -27.05 -9.68
CA VAL A 673 49.50 -26.43 -8.56
C VAL A 673 48.36 -27.33 -8.10
N PHE A 674 48.22 -27.47 -6.79
CA PHE A 674 47.02 -28.03 -6.17
C PHE A 674 46.52 -27.17 -5.01
N VAL A 675 45.22 -27.26 -4.74
CA VAL A 675 44.47 -26.30 -3.91
C VAL A 675 43.54 -26.95 -2.89
N GLY A 676 43.08 -26.15 -1.93
CA GLY A 676 42.08 -26.53 -0.92
C GLY A 676 42.65 -27.28 0.28
N GLY A 677 43.69 -28.08 0.07
CA GLY A 677 44.29 -28.92 1.12
C GLY A 677 43.56 -30.27 1.24
N PRO A 678 44.28 -31.34 1.60
CA PRO A 678 43.74 -32.66 1.88
C PRO A 678 43.21 -32.75 3.31
N ALA A 679 42.68 -33.92 3.66
CA ALA A 679 42.10 -34.14 4.97
C ALA A 679 43.07 -34.13 6.17
N ASP A 680 44.40 -34.06 5.95
CA ASP A 680 45.44 -34.11 6.98
C ASP A 680 46.21 -32.79 7.21
N GLU A 681 45.74 -31.67 6.64
CA GLU A 681 46.40 -30.36 6.80
C GLU A 681 45.79 -29.45 7.89
N GLY A 682 44.61 -29.77 8.41
CA GLY A 682 43.96 -29.03 9.49
C GLY A 682 43.77 -27.53 9.18
N ALA A 683 44.16 -26.68 10.13
CA ALA A 683 44.03 -25.23 10.09
C ALA A 683 44.76 -24.53 8.93
N LYS A 684 45.62 -25.24 8.20
CA LYS A 684 46.28 -24.69 7.02
C LYS A 684 45.35 -24.62 5.81
N SER A 685 44.37 -25.53 5.75
CA SER A 685 43.43 -25.72 4.64
C SER A 685 42.50 -24.53 4.47
N GLY A 686 41.88 -24.43 3.29
CA GLY A 686 40.90 -23.40 3.03
C GLY A 686 40.84 -22.98 1.57
N VAL A 687 39.97 -22.03 1.26
CA VAL A 687 39.73 -21.53 -0.10
C VAL A 687 40.99 -20.89 -0.71
N PHE A 688 41.89 -20.36 0.11
CA PHE A 688 43.11 -19.67 -0.32
C PHE A 688 44.37 -20.50 -0.19
N LEU A 689 44.27 -21.72 0.35
CA LEU A 689 45.43 -22.60 0.41
C LEU A 689 45.82 -23.05 -1.01
N VAL A 690 47.09 -22.82 -1.38
CA VAL A 690 47.69 -23.49 -2.54
C VAL A 690 49.12 -23.89 -2.30
N TYR A 691 49.49 -24.96 -2.99
CA TYR A 691 50.79 -25.56 -2.90
C TYR A 691 51.30 -25.93 -4.29
N ALA A 692 52.55 -25.55 -4.56
CA ALA A 692 53.23 -25.81 -5.81
C ALA A 692 54.70 -26.20 -5.57
N ASP A 693 54.92 -27.38 -5.00
CA ASP A 693 56.25 -27.99 -4.84
C ASP A 693 56.52 -29.17 -5.78
N LEU A 694 55.46 -29.80 -6.28
CA LEU A 694 55.56 -31.08 -6.97
C LEU A 694 55.38 -30.88 -8.47
N ASP A 695 56.03 -31.75 -9.25
CA ASP A 695 55.80 -31.80 -10.69
C ASP A 695 54.43 -32.46 -11.02
N GLY A 696 54.00 -32.33 -12.27
CA GLY A 696 52.74 -32.89 -12.74
C GLY A 696 52.70 -34.43 -12.82
N ALA A 697 53.82 -35.11 -12.64
CA ALA A 697 53.94 -36.57 -12.66
C ALA A 697 53.84 -37.20 -11.26
N PHE A 698 53.83 -36.39 -10.20
CA PHE A 698 53.61 -36.88 -8.85
C PHE A 698 52.18 -37.41 -8.69
N ALA A 699 52.05 -38.55 -8.03
CA ALA A 699 50.78 -39.14 -7.62
C ALA A 699 50.89 -39.53 -6.15
N TYR A 700 49.85 -39.22 -5.38
CA TYR A 700 49.79 -39.58 -3.98
C TYR A 700 48.35 -39.72 -3.51
N ARG A 701 48.14 -40.57 -2.50
CA ARG A 701 46.81 -40.95 -2.01
C ARG A 701 45.97 -39.81 -1.44
N SER A 702 46.57 -38.65 -1.17
CA SER A 702 45.85 -37.44 -0.78
C SER A 702 45.56 -36.48 -1.93
N ILE A 703 45.94 -36.83 -3.16
CA ILE A 703 45.83 -35.99 -4.35
C ILE A 703 44.83 -36.58 -5.34
N GLY A 704 43.77 -35.81 -5.61
CA GLY A 704 42.72 -36.10 -6.56
C GLY A 704 42.50 -34.96 -7.55
N ALA A 705 41.29 -34.87 -8.08
CA ALA A 705 40.93 -33.89 -9.09
C ALA A 705 39.46 -33.50 -9.03
N ARG A 706 39.14 -32.41 -9.73
CA ARG A 706 37.77 -32.00 -10.09
C ARG A 706 37.66 -31.82 -11.59
N ILE A 707 36.45 -31.94 -12.12
CA ILE A 707 36.16 -31.70 -13.54
C ILE A 707 35.42 -30.39 -13.72
N ALA A 708 35.62 -29.77 -14.88
CA ALA A 708 34.95 -28.57 -15.32
C ALA A 708 34.49 -28.69 -16.78
N PHE A 709 33.52 -27.87 -17.16
CA PHE A 709 33.00 -27.78 -18.53
C PHE A 709 32.91 -26.35 -19.03
#